data_AF-A0A3Q8UBH4-F1
#
_entry.id   AF-A0A3Q8UBH4-F1
#
_cell.length_a   1.000
_cell.length_b   1.000
_cell.length_c   1.000
_cell.angle_alpha   90.00
_cell.angle_beta   90.00
_cell.angle_gamma   90.00
#
_symmetry.space_group_name_H-M   'P 1'
#
loop_
_entity.id
_entity.type
_entity.pdbx_description
1 polymer ?
#
loop_
_entity_poly.entity_id
_entity_poly.type
_entity_poly.pdbx_seq_one_letter_code
_entity_poly.pdbx_strand_id
1 'polypeptide(L)'
;MEKIEDNQVLQSPSPNELQNALQKLSLLYNENNDTAPPSFPNGILPEMFIPNSSFEESSQSLLEKSRTDSLTRRSAKIEKLVGQSAHHSPFPEDNASNHANSLAESKVRILDFMKVQVMKHLQHSVPSLSPMSGLDAFVLGQLQHEKIETVIEQNVQQYGINVKRIFHNAAPSILYEQALANEPDSYISSTGALCCSSGAKTGRSPSDKRIVRESSCDKDIWWGRINIPMLEKAYLINRERAVDYLNLQDQLYVVDGFAGWDLEYRIKIRVITTRAYHALFMQNMLVRPTLEELDEFKPDFLIYNAGCFVANRYTLGVTSQTHVSIHFGRGEMVILGTQYAGEMKKGVFTLMMYLMPKCGQLPLHSSCNVGQDGDLTLFFGLSGTGKTTLSADKSRSLIGDDEHVWTDNGIFNIEGGCYAKCKDLSKEQEPDIFEAIRFGSVLENVKFDEQTRIVDYSNVSLTENTRCAYPLEFIQNSILPAKSDRHPSNIILLTCDAFGVLPPVSLLSTAQAMYHFISGYTSKMAGTEQGILEPTAIFSSCYGAPFLAVHPLVYAEMLAKKLEEHKTRVWLLNTGWIRGAYGSVDGKRIPLKYTRAMVTAIHNSSILQSEFEEVDVFQFKVPKTVPDVDPDILFPGRAWRDQSEFRIQLEKLALLFVRNFEQFHDRAEETVLRAGPKI
;
A
#
# COMPACT_ATOMS: atom_id res chain seq x y z
N MET A 1 -22.78 -1.52 -25.70
CA MET A 1 -23.41 -1.10 -26.97
C MET A 1 -24.89 -1.36 -26.83
N GLU A 2 -25.74 -0.36 -27.06
CA GLU A 2 -27.11 -0.62 -27.50
C GLU A 2 -27.42 0.33 -28.66
N LYS A 3 -27.45 -0.29 -29.84
CA LYS A 3 -28.31 -0.06 -31.01
C LYS A 3 -27.56 -0.59 -32.22
N ILE A 4 -28.04 -1.71 -32.73
CA ILE A 4 -28.30 -1.99 -34.14
C ILE A 4 -28.90 -3.40 -34.14
N GLU A 5 -30.22 -3.44 -34.33
CA GLU A 5 -30.89 -4.60 -34.90
C GLU A 5 -30.56 -4.61 -36.38
N ASP A 6 -29.99 -5.71 -36.88
CA ASP A 6 -30.35 -6.25 -38.19
C ASP A 6 -29.94 -7.72 -38.28
N ASN A 7 -30.95 -8.56 -38.53
CA ASN A 7 -30.85 -10.01 -38.66
C ASN A 7 -30.12 -10.39 -39.95
N GLN A 8 -28.89 -10.90 -39.84
CA GLN A 8 -28.34 -11.85 -40.80
C GLN A 8 -27.70 -13.03 -40.06
N VAL A 9 -28.25 -14.21 -40.30
CA VAL A 9 -27.76 -15.50 -39.82
C VAL A 9 -26.40 -15.78 -40.47
N LEU A 10 -25.31 -15.63 -39.70
CA LEU A 10 -23.98 -16.10 -40.08
C LEU A 10 -23.89 -17.60 -39.73
N GLN A 11 -23.88 -18.44 -40.75
CA GLN A 11 -23.58 -19.88 -40.61
C GLN A 11 -22.08 -20.06 -40.29
N SER A 12 -21.79 -20.92 -39.32
CA SER A 12 -20.43 -21.36 -38.98
C SER A 12 -19.78 -22.08 -40.18
N PRO A 13 -18.50 -21.81 -40.51
CA PRO A 13 -17.81 -22.48 -41.60
C PRO A 13 -17.69 -23.98 -41.35
N SER A 14 -17.76 -24.76 -42.42
CA SER A 14 -17.68 -26.21 -42.35
C SER A 14 -16.26 -26.67 -41.95
N PRO A 15 -16.11 -27.83 -41.29
CA PRO A 15 -14.79 -28.37 -40.92
C PRO A 15 -13.80 -28.48 -42.10
N ASN A 16 -14.29 -28.68 -43.32
CA ASN A 16 -13.46 -28.74 -44.54
C ASN A 16 -12.88 -27.37 -44.94
N GLU A 17 -13.58 -26.28 -44.66
CA GLU A 17 -13.10 -24.91 -44.95
C GLU A 17 -11.99 -24.51 -43.97
N LEU A 18 -12.11 -24.91 -42.70
CA LEU A 18 -11.07 -24.74 -41.68
C LEU A 18 -9.81 -25.55 -42.01
N GLN A 19 -9.98 -26.77 -42.52
CA GLN A 19 -8.86 -27.65 -42.87
C GLN A 19 -8.09 -27.13 -44.10
N ASN A 20 -8.79 -26.61 -45.11
CA ASN A 20 -8.16 -25.97 -46.27
C ASN A 20 -7.43 -24.66 -45.92
N ALA A 21 -7.95 -23.88 -44.96
CA ALA A 21 -7.28 -22.68 -44.46
C ALA A 21 -5.98 -23.03 -43.70
N LEU A 22 -6.00 -24.08 -42.88
CA LEU A 22 -4.82 -24.58 -42.15
C LEU A 22 -3.74 -25.14 -43.11
N GLN A 23 -4.14 -25.80 -44.19
CA GLN A 23 -3.20 -26.34 -45.17
C GLN A 23 -2.50 -25.22 -45.97
N LYS A 24 -3.22 -24.15 -46.33
CA LYS A 24 -2.65 -22.94 -46.96
C LYS A 24 -1.69 -22.17 -46.04
N LEU A 25 -1.97 -22.14 -44.74
CA LEU A 25 -1.07 -21.52 -43.74
C LEU A 25 0.22 -22.33 -43.54
N SER A 26 0.18 -23.66 -43.68
CA SER A 26 1.39 -24.50 -43.57
C SER A 26 2.36 -24.35 -44.75
N LEU A 27 1.85 -24.02 -45.93
CA LEU A 27 2.66 -23.78 -47.13
C LEU A 27 3.35 -22.41 -47.12
N LEU A 28 2.76 -21.41 -46.46
CA LEU A 28 3.37 -20.08 -46.28
C LEU A 28 4.47 -20.05 -45.20
N TYR A 29 4.56 -21.09 -44.37
CA TYR A 29 5.51 -21.15 -43.24
C TYR A 29 6.85 -21.84 -43.56
N ASN A 30 7.00 -22.43 -44.75
CA ASN A 30 8.17 -23.26 -45.10
C ASN A 30 9.10 -22.66 -46.18
N GLU A 31 8.92 -21.41 -46.61
CA GLU A 31 9.70 -20.82 -47.72
C GLU A 31 10.65 -19.65 -47.37
N ASN A 32 10.91 -19.32 -46.10
CA ASN A 32 11.85 -18.22 -45.77
C ASN A 32 12.84 -18.53 -44.64
N ASN A 33 13.58 -19.63 -44.78
CA ASN A 33 14.85 -19.84 -44.07
C ASN A 33 15.91 -20.27 -45.09
N ASP A 34 16.61 -19.31 -45.69
CA ASP A 34 18.02 -19.43 -46.04
C ASP A 34 18.59 -18.11 -46.61
N THR A 35 19.88 -17.89 -46.33
CA THR A 35 20.84 -16.89 -46.89
C THR A 35 21.19 -15.64 -46.06
N ALA A 36 22.51 -15.52 -45.86
CA ALA A 36 23.27 -14.42 -45.26
C ALA A 36 23.63 -13.34 -46.34
N PRO A 37 24.28 -12.21 -46.00
CA PRO A 37 23.95 -10.86 -46.51
C PRO A 37 24.77 -10.40 -47.73
N PRO A 38 24.38 -9.27 -48.37
CA PRO A 38 25.31 -8.46 -49.15
C PRO A 38 25.46 -7.02 -48.62
N SER A 39 26.54 -6.40 -49.08
CA SER A 39 27.16 -5.16 -48.62
C SER A 39 27.18 -4.05 -49.69
N PHE A 40 27.18 -2.77 -49.24
CA PHE A 40 27.62 -1.49 -49.90
C PHE A 40 26.76 -0.90 -51.06
N PRO A 41 26.83 0.43 -51.41
CA PRO A 41 27.90 1.43 -51.18
C PRO A 41 27.54 2.92 -50.88
N ASN A 42 28.58 3.67 -50.46
CA ASN A 42 28.96 5.10 -50.63
C ASN A 42 27.95 6.20 -51.02
N GLY A 43 27.95 7.28 -50.20
CA GLY A 43 28.37 8.62 -50.63
C GLY A 43 27.28 9.68 -50.92
N ILE A 44 27.34 10.80 -50.19
CA ILE A 44 27.33 12.22 -50.64
C ILE A 44 26.71 13.13 -49.55
N LEU A 45 27.54 14.00 -48.98
CA LEU A 45 27.18 15.24 -48.27
C LEU A 45 26.85 16.36 -49.29
N PRO A 46 26.18 17.43 -48.87
CA PRO A 46 26.94 18.68 -48.77
C PRO A 46 26.65 19.53 -47.52
N GLU A 47 27.70 20.27 -47.15
CA GLU A 47 27.78 21.31 -46.12
C GLU A 47 26.93 22.55 -46.41
N MET A 48 26.55 23.26 -45.36
CA MET A 48 26.88 24.67 -45.07
C MET A 48 25.79 25.33 -44.21
N PHE A 49 26.15 25.81 -43.01
CA PHE A 49 26.03 27.22 -42.58
C PHE A 49 26.36 27.36 -41.08
N ILE A 50 27.52 27.98 -40.80
CA ILE A 50 27.86 28.72 -39.57
C ILE A 50 28.08 30.18 -40.06
N PRO A 51 27.47 31.20 -39.43
CA PRO A 51 28.13 32.06 -38.42
C PRO A 51 27.17 32.42 -37.26
N ASN A 52 27.53 32.89 -36.07
CA ASN A 52 28.72 33.58 -35.57
C ASN A 52 28.72 33.52 -34.03
N SER A 53 29.92 33.57 -33.47
CA SER A 53 30.26 33.86 -32.08
C SER A 53 30.10 35.35 -31.73
N SER A 54 29.47 35.67 -30.59
CA SER A 54 29.84 36.75 -29.64
C SER A 54 28.67 37.01 -28.68
N PHE A 55 28.98 37.43 -27.45
CA PHE A 55 28.11 37.71 -26.30
C PHE A 55 27.92 36.57 -25.29
N GLU A 56 28.89 36.41 -24.39
CA GLU A 56 28.60 36.01 -23.00
C GLU A 56 29.77 36.35 -22.06
N GLU A 57 30.06 37.64 -21.92
CA GLU A 57 30.77 38.19 -20.75
C GLU A 57 30.08 39.51 -20.37
N SER A 58 28.97 39.44 -19.62
CA SER A 58 28.41 40.58 -18.85
C SER A 58 27.20 40.26 -17.97
N SER A 59 26.76 38.99 -17.87
CA SER A 59 25.55 38.61 -17.11
C SER A 59 25.81 38.22 -15.65
N GLN A 60 27.05 37.98 -15.22
CA GLN A 60 27.35 37.63 -13.82
C GLN A 60 27.56 38.84 -12.88
N SER A 61 27.95 40.02 -13.37
CA SER A 61 28.16 41.21 -12.52
C SER A 61 26.89 42.02 -12.23
N LEU A 62 25.77 41.71 -12.89
CA LEU A 62 24.48 42.41 -12.72
C LEU A 62 23.53 41.70 -11.74
N LEU A 63 23.71 40.39 -11.50
CA LEU A 63 22.91 39.61 -10.55
C LEU A 63 23.35 39.77 -9.09
N GLU A 64 24.64 40.06 -8.83
CA GLU A 64 25.14 40.30 -7.47
C GLU A 64 24.77 41.70 -6.93
N LYS A 65 24.69 42.73 -7.79
CA LYS A 65 24.22 44.07 -7.39
C LYS A 65 22.71 44.14 -7.10
N SER A 66 21.92 43.25 -7.70
CA SER A 66 20.46 43.18 -7.47
C SER A 66 20.08 42.56 -6.11
N ARG A 67 20.93 41.73 -5.51
CA ARG A 67 20.64 41.04 -4.23
C ARG A 67 20.94 41.92 -3.00
N THR A 68 21.96 42.77 -3.07
CA THR A 68 22.36 43.66 -1.96
C THR A 68 21.40 44.86 -1.80
N ASP A 69 20.80 45.36 -2.88
CA ASP A 69 19.79 46.43 -2.83
C ASP A 69 18.42 45.96 -2.33
N SER A 70 18.09 44.68 -2.50
CA SER A 70 16.84 44.07 -2.02
C SER A 70 16.80 43.89 -0.49
N LEU A 71 17.94 43.63 0.14
CA LEU A 71 18.04 43.40 1.59
C LEU A 71 18.06 44.72 2.37
N THR A 72 18.73 45.74 1.84
CA THR A 72 18.78 47.09 2.43
C THR A 72 17.41 47.78 2.39
N ARG A 73 16.60 47.55 1.35
CA ARG A 73 15.22 48.07 1.24
C ARG A 73 14.20 47.34 2.13
N ARG A 74 14.46 46.10 2.58
CA ARG A 74 13.59 45.35 3.49
C ARG A 74 13.79 45.74 4.96
N SER A 75 15.03 46.03 5.40
CA SER A 75 15.28 46.55 6.75
C SER A 75 14.70 47.95 6.98
N ALA A 76 14.80 48.85 5.98
CA ALA A 76 14.22 50.19 6.06
C ALA A 76 12.67 50.22 6.05
N LYS A 77 12.02 49.12 5.62
CA LYS A 77 10.55 49.00 5.61
C LYS A 77 9.99 48.48 6.94
N ILE A 78 10.78 47.74 7.71
CA ILE A 78 10.40 47.24 9.05
C ILE A 78 10.53 48.35 10.10
N GLU A 79 11.56 49.22 10.02
CA GLU A 79 11.68 50.38 10.92
C GLU A 79 10.57 51.44 10.68
N LYS A 80 10.04 51.53 9.45
CA LYS A 80 8.96 52.46 9.10
C LYS A 80 7.55 51.96 9.50
N LEU A 81 7.37 50.65 9.66
CA LEU A 81 6.11 50.01 10.07
C LEU A 81 5.92 49.98 11.60
N VAL A 82 7.01 50.07 12.38
CA VAL A 82 6.95 50.21 13.85
C VAL A 82 6.67 51.67 14.27
N GLY A 83 6.84 52.64 13.36
CA GLY A 83 6.65 54.08 13.61
C GLY A 83 5.33 54.71 13.16
N GLN A 84 4.35 53.93 12.67
CA GLN A 84 3.07 54.46 12.13
C GLN A 84 1.83 53.84 12.80
N SER A 85 1.78 53.88 14.13
CA SER A 85 0.52 53.70 14.87
C SER A 85 0.44 54.69 16.03
N ALA A 86 0.54 55.99 15.73
CA ALA A 86 0.18 57.06 16.64
C ALA A 86 -0.12 58.35 15.85
N HIS A 87 -1.41 58.63 15.61
CA HIS A 87 -2.07 59.94 15.67
C HIS A 87 -3.29 60.06 14.72
N HIS A 88 -4.51 60.03 15.29
CA HIS A 88 -5.54 61.06 15.08
C HIS A 88 -6.49 61.13 16.31
N SER A 89 -6.65 62.35 16.82
CA SER A 89 -7.30 62.84 18.06
C SER A 89 -8.85 63.00 17.93
N PRO A 90 -9.66 63.59 18.88
CA PRO A 90 -9.32 64.35 20.12
C PRO A 90 -10.23 64.23 21.39
N PHE A 91 -9.74 64.87 22.48
CA PHE A 91 -10.36 65.38 23.74
C PHE A 91 -10.26 64.55 25.06
N PRO A 92 -10.21 65.18 26.26
CA PRO A 92 -9.13 66.05 26.78
C PRO A 92 -8.64 65.70 28.22
N GLU A 93 -7.48 66.27 28.59
CA GLU A 93 -7.00 66.68 29.94
C GLU A 93 -7.06 65.73 31.15
N ASP A 94 -5.89 65.18 31.56
CA ASP A 94 -5.08 65.66 32.71
C ASP A 94 -4.22 64.57 33.39
N ASN A 95 -2.99 64.95 33.78
CA ASN A 95 -2.04 64.30 34.70
C ASN A 95 -1.36 62.97 34.31
N ALA A 96 -0.27 63.06 33.55
CA ALA A 96 0.70 61.97 33.38
C ALA A 96 2.14 62.41 33.72
N SER A 97 2.57 62.20 34.96
CA SER A 97 4.01 62.25 35.32
C SER A 97 4.45 61.27 36.41
N ASN A 98 3.58 60.38 36.92
CA ASN A 98 3.96 59.41 37.97
C ASN A 98 3.80 57.91 37.62
N HIS A 99 3.39 57.55 36.39
CA HIS A 99 3.22 56.13 36.00
C HIS A 99 4.33 55.54 35.12
N ALA A 100 5.24 56.35 34.57
CA ALA A 100 6.29 55.86 33.66
C ALA A 100 7.50 55.22 34.37
N ASN A 101 7.80 55.61 35.62
CA ASN A 101 8.98 55.10 36.34
C ASN A 101 8.77 53.71 36.99
N SER A 102 7.52 53.29 37.22
CA SER A 102 7.19 51.98 37.84
C SER A 102 7.29 50.80 36.86
N LEU A 103 7.08 51.01 35.56
CA LEU A 103 7.17 49.95 34.53
C LEU A 103 8.60 49.67 34.04
N ALA A 104 9.54 50.62 34.21
CA ALA A 104 10.92 50.43 33.79
C ALA A 104 11.71 49.56 34.79
N GLU A 105 11.51 49.75 36.08
CA GLU A 105 12.20 48.99 37.13
C GLU A 105 11.77 47.51 37.21
N SER A 106 10.53 47.20 36.82
CA SER A 106 9.98 45.84 36.82
C SER A 106 10.46 44.98 35.64
N LYS A 107 10.79 45.60 34.49
CA LYS A 107 11.39 44.90 33.33
C LYS A 107 12.87 44.55 33.51
N VAL A 108 13.63 45.40 34.22
CA VAL A 108 15.06 45.17 34.48
C VAL A 108 15.26 43.96 35.42
N ARG A 109 14.40 43.79 36.43
CA ARG A 109 14.49 42.65 37.38
C ARG A 109 14.24 41.28 36.75
N ILE A 110 13.40 41.18 35.71
CA ILE A 110 13.10 39.91 35.03
C ILE A 110 14.26 39.45 34.15
N LEU A 111 14.93 40.39 33.47
CA LEU A 111 16.09 40.11 32.63
C LEU A 111 17.29 39.63 33.44
N ASP A 112 17.52 40.22 34.63
CA ASP A 112 18.61 39.78 35.50
C ASP A 112 18.34 38.40 36.13
N PHE A 113 17.07 38.10 36.45
CA PHE A 113 16.68 36.76 36.91
C PHE A 113 16.92 35.67 35.84
N MET A 114 16.60 35.95 34.57
CA MET A 114 16.85 35.01 33.47
C MET A 114 18.35 34.82 33.19
N LYS A 115 19.17 35.88 33.27
CA LYS A 115 20.63 35.77 33.10
C LYS A 115 21.28 34.88 34.16
N VAL A 116 20.83 34.98 35.41
CA VAL A 116 21.36 34.15 36.52
C VAL A 116 21.01 32.67 36.31
N GLN A 117 19.81 32.36 35.80
CA GLN A 117 19.43 30.96 35.51
C GLN A 117 20.19 30.36 34.33
N VAL A 118 20.43 31.14 33.27
CA VAL A 118 21.23 30.70 32.11
C VAL A 118 22.68 30.45 32.51
N MET A 119 23.28 31.33 33.32
CA MET A 119 24.65 31.15 33.82
C MET A 119 24.80 29.93 34.73
N LYS A 120 23.76 29.59 35.51
CA LYS A 120 23.76 28.38 36.35
C LYS A 120 23.70 27.09 35.52
N HIS A 121 23.07 27.13 34.34
CA HIS A 121 23.01 25.99 33.42
C HIS A 121 24.33 25.77 32.65
N LEU A 122 25.12 26.82 32.46
CA LEU A 122 26.39 26.78 31.71
C LEU A 122 27.60 26.31 32.54
N GLN A 123 27.48 26.17 33.87
CA GLN A 123 28.60 25.81 34.75
C GLN A 123 28.86 24.31 34.92
N HIS A 124 28.13 23.42 34.24
CA HIS A 124 28.26 21.96 34.38
C HIS A 124 28.96 21.22 33.22
N SER A 125 29.82 21.87 32.44
CA SER A 125 30.60 21.16 31.41
C SER A 125 32.02 21.70 31.25
N VAL A 126 33.02 20.83 31.40
CA VAL A 126 34.45 21.03 31.13
C VAL A 126 35.04 19.67 30.69
N PRO A 127 36.03 19.55 29.76
CA PRO A 127 36.44 20.42 28.64
C PRO A 127 36.67 19.70 27.28
N SER A 128 36.88 20.55 26.25
CA SER A 128 37.74 20.41 25.05
C SER A 128 37.31 19.54 23.86
N LEU A 129 36.53 20.16 22.97
CA LEU A 129 36.75 20.21 21.52
C LEU A 129 36.25 21.59 21.07
N SER A 130 36.99 22.29 20.22
CA SER A 130 36.54 23.58 19.67
C SER A 130 35.16 23.37 19.02
N PRO A 131 34.12 24.17 19.37
CA PRO A 131 32.82 24.01 18.73
C PRO A 131 32.98 24.32 17.25
N MET A 132 32.65 23.34 16.40
CA MET A 132 32.57 23.49 14.96
C MET A 132 31.80 24.77 14.63
N SER A 133 32.35 25.61 13.75
CA SER A 133 31.60 26.77 13.29
C SER A 133 30.41 26.30 12.43
N GLY A 134 29.36 27.12 12.31
CA GLY A 134 28.24 26.81 11.42
C GLY A 134 28.65 26.62 9.95
N LEU A 135 29.80 27.19 9.56
CA LEU A 135 30.41 26.97 8.26
C LEU A 135 31.06 25.58 8.17
N ASP A 136 31.75 25.14 9.22
CA ASP A 136 32.34 23.79 9.26
C ASP A 136 31.27 22.70 9.25
N ALA A 137 30.16 22.90 9.98
CA ALA A 137 29.02 21.98 9.96
C ALA A 137 28.33 21.92 8.58
N PHE A 138 28.22 23.08 7.90
CA PHE A 138 27.68 23.15 6.55
C PHE A 138 28.59 22.46 5.53
N VAL A 139 29.90 22.73 5.58
CA VAL A 139 30.91 22.10 4.71
C VAL A 139 31.01 20.59 4.96
N LEU A 140 30.98 20.14 6.21
CA LEU A 140 30.93 18.70 6.54
C LEU A 140 29.63 18.05 6.05
N GLY A 141 28.49 18.74 6.16
CA GLY A 141 27.22 18.28 5.60
C GLY A 141 27.25 18.15 4.08
N GLN A 142 27.89 19.10 3.37
CA GLN A 142 28.08 19.02 1.91
C GLN A 142 29.04 17.87 1.52
N LEU A 143 30.16 17.71 2.23
CA LEU A 143 31.13 16.64 1.96
C LEU A 143 30.56 15.23 2.26
N GLN A 144 29.70 15.10 3.27
CA GLN A 144 28.96 13.86 3.52
C GLN A 144 27.95 13.60 2.40
N HIS A 145 27.22 14.62 1.95
CA HIS A 145 26.29 14.50 0.83
C HIS A 145 26.99 14.05 -0.47
N GLU A 146 28.10 14.69 -0.84
CA GLU A 146 28.88 14.34 -2.04
C GLU A 146 29.45 12.91 -1.98
N LYS A 147 29.92 12.45 -0.81
CA LYS A 147 30.40 11.07 -0.63
C LYS A 147 29.28 10.05 -0.77
N ILE A 148 28.12 10.30 -0.16
CA ILE A 148 26.96 9.40 -0.23
C ILE A 148 26.45 9.31 -1.67
N GLU A 149 26.34 10.45 -2.36
CA GLU A 149 25.90 10.53 -3.74
C GLU A 149 26.83 9.73 -4.67
N THR A 150 28.16 9.87 -4.51
CA THR A 150 29.16 9.11 -5.30
C THR A 150 29.08 7.59 -5.06
N VAL A 151 28.85 7.15 -3.81
CA VAL A 151 28.73 5.72 -3.47
C VAL A 151 27.44 5.14 -4.05
N ILE A 152 26.34 5.88 -4.01
CA ILE A 152 25.07 5.42 -4.57
C ILE A 152 25.11 5.37 -6.10
N GLU A 153 25.72 6.36 -6.75
CA GLU A 153 25.98 6.33 -8.19
C GLU A 153 26.72 5.05 -8.59
N GLN A 154 27.85 4.75 -7.94
CA GLN A 154 28.62 3.52 -8.19
C GLN A 154 27.77 2.25 -7.93
N ASN A 155 26.96 2.26 -6.86
CA ASN A 155 26.07 1.16 -6.52
C ASN A 155 24.89 0.97 -7.47
N VAL A 156 24.51 1.96 -8.26
CA VAL A 156 23.44 1.85 -9.26
C VAL A 156 24.03 1.50 -10.64
N GLN A 157 25.25 1.96 -10.93
CA GLN A 157 26.00 1.61 -12.14
C GLN A 157 26.23 0.10 -12.30
N GLN A 158 26.44 -0.64 -11.19
CA GLN A 158 26.56 -2.11 -11.25
C GLN A 158 25.32 -2.81 -11.84
N TYR A 159 24.16 -2.14 -11.84
CA TYR A 159 22.93 -2.65 -12.46
C TYR A 159 22.75 -2.23 -13.92
N GLY A 160 23.78 -1.62 -14.53
CA GLY A 160 23.73 -1.09 -15.89
C GLY A 160 23.05 0.28 -16.00
N ILE A 161 22.83 0.97 -14.88
CA ILE A 161 22.14 2.26 -14.83
C ILE A 161 23.15 3.40 -14.66
N ASN A 162 23.27 4.25 -15.67
CA ASN A 162 24.16 5.39 -15.76
C ASN A 162 23.34 6.67 -16.00
N VAL A 163 22.95 7.32 -14.92
CA VAL A 163 22.19 8.59 -14.96
C VAL A 163 22.97 9.71 -14.30
N LYS A 164 22.68 10.95 -14.68
CA LYS A 164 23.44 12.13 -14.22
C LYS A 164 23.15 12.53 -12.79
N ARG A 165 21.95 12.24 -12.29
CA ARG A 165 21.49 12.69 -10.97
C ARG A 165 20.65 11.62 -10.30
N ILE A 166 20.94 11.35 -9.03
CA ILE A 166 20.21 10.38 -8.22
C ILE A 166 19.76 11.04 -6.93
N PHE A 167 18.46 11.01 -6.66
CA PHE A 167 17.89 11.37 -5.37
C PHE A 167 17.76 10.12 -4.50
N HIS A 168 18.76 9.88 -3.65
CA HIS A 168 18.78 8.73 -2.74
C HIS A 168 18.14 9.07 -1.39
N ASN A 169 17.14 8.28 -0.97
CA ASN A 169 16.41 8.45 0.29
C ASN A 169 16.05 9.92 0.60
N ALA A 170 15.75 10.70 -0.44
CA ALA A 170 15.61 12.15 -0.33
C ALA A 170 14.45 12.53 0.60
N ALA A 171 14.61 13.61 1.35
CA ALA A 171 13.57 14.08 2.27
C ALA A 171 12.23 14.32 1.53
N PRO A 172 11.08 14.14 2.20
CA PRO A 172 9.77 14.38 1.59
C PRO A 172 9.64 15.75 0.91
N SER A 173 10.22 16.82 1.49
CA SER A 173 10.21 18.15 0.87
C SER A 173 10.88 18.18 -0.51
N ILE A 174 12.02 17.50 -0.65
CA ILE A 174 12.73 17.38 -1.93
C ILE A 174 11.84 16.61 -2.91
N LEU A 175 11.25 15.49 -2.49
CA LEU A 175 10.37 14.70 -3.36
C LEU A 175 9.12 15.46 -3.79
N TYR A 176 8.57 16.31 -2.93
CA TYR A 176 7.48 17.22 -3.30
C TYR A 176 7.90 18.23 -4.36
N GLU A 177 9.02 18.91 -4.16
CA GLU A 177 9.57 19.86 -5.14
C GLU A 177 9.80 19.17 -6.49
N GLN A 178 10.39 17.98 -6.46
CA GLN A 178 10.67 17.19 -7.64
C GLN A 178 9.39 16.70 -8.34
N ALA A 179 8.36 16.28 -7.60
CA ALA A 179 7.08 15.90 -8.17
C ALA A 179 6.39 17.11 -8.83
N LEU A 180 6.34 18.26 -8.16
CA LEU A 180 5.68 19.46 -8.68
C LEU A 180 6.41 20.05 -9.91
N ALA A 181 7.73 19.90 -9.96
CA ALA A 181 8.53 20.40 -11.08
C ALA A 181 8.46 19.50 -12.33
N ASN A 182 8.36 18.17 -12.15
CA ASN A 182 8.57 17.22 -13.25
C ASN A 182 7.36 16.32 -13.55
N GLU A 183 6.31 16.34 -12.73
CA GLU A 183 5.12 15.51 -12.91
C GLU A 183 3.88 16.41 -13.12
N PRO A 184 3.40 16.58 -14.38
CA PRO A 184 2.38 17.57 -14.73
C PRO A 184 1.04 17.47 -13.99
N ASP A 185 0.73 16.29 -13.44
CA ASP A 185 -0.52 15.98 -12.73
C ASP A 185 -0.31 15.84 -11.21
N SER A 186 0.77 16.40 -10.68
CA SER A 186 1.07 16.40 -9.24
C SER A 186 0.72 17.74 -8.60
N TYR A 187 0.04 17.69 -7.44
CA TYR A 187 -0.44 18.88 -6.73
C TYR A 187 -0.30 18.73 -5.21
N ILE A 188 -0.39 19.84 -4.48
CA ILE A 188 -0.52 19.83 -3.03
C ILE A 188 -1.99 20.04 -2.65
N SER A 189 -2.55 19.17 -1.82
CA SER A 189 -3.90 19.32 -1.26
C SER A 189 -3.97 20.45 -0.22
N SER A 190 -5.18 20.84 0.20
CA SER A 190 -5.38 21.79 1.30
C SER A 190 -4.79 21.32 2.65
N THR A 191 -4.51 20.02 2.79
CA THR A 191 -3.87 19.43 3.99
C THR A 191 -2.36 19.31 3.88
N GLY A 192 -1.78 19.66 2.72
CA GLY A 192 -0.35 19.52 2.46
C GLY A 192 0.06 18.14 1.92
N ALA A 193 -0.87 17.22 1.66
CA ALA A 193 -0.55 15.93 1.04
C ALA A 193 -0.23 16.10 -0.45
N LEU A 194 0.65 15.26 -0.98
CA LEU A 194 0.98 15.22 -2.42
C LEU A 194 -0.08 14.41 -3.16
N CYS A 195 -0.89 15.07 -3.99
CA CYS A 195 -1.86 14.42 -4.87
C CYS A 195 -1.20 14.03 -6.19
N CYS A 196 -1.31 12.77 -6.59
CA CYS A 196 -0.73 12.23 -7.82
C CYS A 196 -1.72 11.36 -8.60
N SER A 197 -1.52 11.28 -9.92
CA SER A 197 -2.21 10.33 -10.80
C SER A 197 -1.33 9.12 -11.11
N SER A 198 -1.91 7.92 -11.09
CA SER A 198 -1.26 6.68 -11.54
C SER A 198 -1.51 6.37 -13.02
N GLY A 199 -2.06 7.34 -13.77
CA GLY A 199 -2.35 7.22 -15.19
C GLY A 199 -3.46 6.22 -15.49
N ALA A 200 -3.31 5.45 -16.57
CA ALA A 200 -4.35 4.54 -17.07
C ALA A 200 -4.68 3.38 -16.11
N LYS A 201 -3.74 3.01 -15.22
CA LYS A 201 -3.91 1.91 -14.27
C LYS A 201 -4.14 2.49 -12.89
N THR A 202 -5.37 2.41 -12.39
CA THR A 202 -5.77 2.89 -11.05
C THR A 202 -5.87 1.77 -10.02
N GLY A 203 -5.29 0.61 -10.34
CA GLY A 203 -5.31 -0.60 -9.55
C GLY A 203 -4.33 -1.64 -10.11
N ARG A 204 -4.22 -2.77 -9.43
CA ARG A 204 -3.33 -3.87 -9.82
C ARG A 204 -3.71 -4.44 -11.19
N SER A 205 -2.74 -5.08 -11.86
CA SER A 205 -2.91 -5.84 -13.09
C SER A 205 -2.57 -7.32 -12.91
N PRO A 206 -3.40 -8.13 -12.21
CA PRO A 206 -3.08 -9.53 -11.90
C PRO A 206 -2.82 -10.41 -13.13
N SER A 207 -3.51 -10.14 -14.24
CA SER A 207 -3.31 -10.84 -15.51
C SER A 207 -1.94 -10.60 -16.15
N ASP A 208 -1.23 -9.55 -15.74
CA ASP A 208 0.09 -9.16 -16.24
C ASP A 208 1.22 -9.48 -15.24
N LYS A 209 0.87 -10.00 -14.04
CA LYS A 209 1.83 -10.51 -13.05
C LYS A 209 2.48 -11.80 -13.56
N ARG A 210 3.80 -11.92 -13.42
CA ARG A 210 4.59 -13.10 -13.79
C ARG A 210 5.59 -13.45 -12.70
N ILE A 211 5.91 -14.73 -12.58
CA ILE A 211 7.05 -15.20 -11.78
C ILE A 211 7.96 -16.00 -12.71
N VAL A 212 9.26 -15.71 -12.66
CA VAL A 212 10.24 -16.44 -13.46
C VAL A 212 10.29 -17.89 -13.00
N ARG A 213 10.11 -18.81 -13.95
CA ARG A 213 10.18 -20.24 -13.69
C ARG A 213 11.63 -20.69 -13.74
N GLU A 214 12.23 -20.82 -12.56
CA GLU A 214 13.65 -21.14 -12.36
C GLU A 214 13.82 -22.30 -11.37
N SER A 215 14.93 -23.02 -11.47
CA SER A 215 15.17 -24.25 -10.68
C SER A 215 15.14 -24.03 -9.16
N SER A 216 15.48 -22.83 -8.69
CA SER A 216 15.52 -22.46 -7.28
C SER A 216 14.15 -22.33 -6.61
N CYS A 217 13.08 -22.12 -7.40
CA CYS A 217 11.72 -21.93 -6.88
C CYS A 217 10.65 -22.82 -7.56
N ASP A 218 10.96 -23.48 -8.68
CA ASP A 218 9.94 -24.17 -9.51
C ASP A 218 9.07 -25.18 -8.74
N LYS A 219 9.65 -25.88 -7.77
CA LYS A 219 8.94 -26.88 -6.96
C LYS A 219 8.10 -26.28 -5.84
N ASP A 220 8.40 -25.05 -5.44
CA ASP A 220 7.78 -24.38 -4.31
C ASP A 220 6.57 -23.55 -4.76
N ILE A 221 6.67 -22.92 -5.94
CA ILE A 221 5.64 -22.01 -6.44
C ILE A 221 4.37 -22.76 -6.82
N TRP A 222 3.23 -22.23 -6.35
CA TRP A 222 1.92 -22.68 -6.76
C TRP A 222 1.55 -22.10 -8.12
N TRP A 223 2.02 -22.75 -9.18
CA TRP A 223 1.78 -22.34 -10.56
C TRP A 223 0.29 -22.41 -10.93
N GLY A 224 -0.20 -21.38 -11.62
CA GLY A 224 -1.59 -21.33 -12.05
C GLY A 224 -2.00 -19.96 -12.60
N ARG A 225 -3.27 -19.61 -12.46
CA ARG A 225 -3.80 -18.31 -12.93
C ARG A 225 -3.31 -17.12 -12.10
N ILE A 226 -2.83 -17.37 -10.88
CA ILE A 226 -2.27 -16.36 -9.98
C ILE A 226 -0.77 -16.18 -10.25
N ASN A 227 -0.01 -17.28 -10.11
CA ASN A 227 1.42 -17.29 -10.39
C ASN A 227 1.62 -17.83 -11.81
N ILE A 228 1.65 -16.90 -12.76
CA ILE A 228 1.80 -17.22 -14.18
C ILE A 228 3.31 -17.34 -14.49
N PRO A 229 3.79 -18.49 -14.99
CA PRO A 229 5.20 -18.71 -15.24
C PRO A 229 5.71 -17.85 -16.40
N MET A 230 6.97 -17.44 -16.32
CA MET A 230 7.71 -16.78 -17.39
C MET A 230 9.10 -17.38 -17.55
N LEU A 231 9.59 -17.45 -18.79
CA LEU A 231 10.96 -17.87 -19.06
C LEU A 231 11.95 -16.77 -18.64
N GLU A 232 13.09 -17.16 -18.09
CA GLU A 232 14.15 -16.23 -17.69
C GLU A 232 14.60 -15.31 -18.83
N LYS A 233 14.77 -15.83 -20.05
CA LYS A 233 15.11 -15.00 -21.21
C LYS A 233 14.08 -13.90 -21.50
N ALA A 234 12.79 -14.20 -21.34
CA ALA A 234 11.72 -13.21 -21.53
C ALA A 234 11.74 -12.14 -20.43
N TYR A 235 12.03 -12.55 -19.19
CA TYR A 235 12.27 -11.63 -18.09
C TYR A 235 13.46 -10.71 -18.37
N LEU A 236 14.62 -11.26 -18.78
CA LEU A 236 15.82 -10.48 -19.05
C LEU A 236 15.60 -9.45 -20.17
N ILE A 237 14.83 -9.78 -21.21
CA ILE A 237 14.45 -8.81 -22.26
C ILE A 237 13.69 -7.62 -21.66
N ASN A 238 12.72 -7.87 -20.78
CA ASN A 238 11.94 -6.79 -20.16
C ASN A 238 12.73 -6.04 -19.09
N ARG A 239 13.61 -6.72 -18.36
CA ARG A 239 14.56 -6.08 -17.44
C ARG A 239 15.48 -5.12 -18.19
N GLU A 240 16.05 -5.55 -19.31
CA GLU A 240 16.90 -4.69 -20.15
C GLU A 240 16.13 -3.47 -20.63
N ARG A 241 14.88 -3.65 -21.10
CA ARG A 241 14.00 -2.52 -21.47
C ARG A 241 13.74 -1.55 -20.32
N ALA A 242 13.59 -2.05 -19.10
CA ALA A 242 13.44 -1.20 -17.92
C ALA A 242 14.72 -0.41 -17.65
N VAL A 243 15.88 -1.06 -17.69
CA VAL A 243 17.19 -0.42 -17.52
C VAL A 243 17.45 0.63 -18.61
N ASP A 244 17.19 0.30 -19.88
CA ASP A 244 17.27 1.23 -21.01
C ASP A 244 16.42 2.48 -20.76
N TYR A 245 15.16 2.29 -20.36
CA TYR A 245 14.27 3.42 -20.06
C TYR A 245 14.76 4.26 -18.88
N LEU A 246 15.25 3.63 -17.81
CA LEU A 246 15.82 4.32 -16.66
C LEU A 246 17.05 5.16 -17.07
N ASN A 247 17.88 4.65 -17.97
CA ASN A 247 19.05 5.36 -18.53
C ASN A 247 18.69 6.56 -19.42
N LEU A 248 17.49 6.58 -19.99
CA LEU A 248 17.01 7.71 -20.78
C LEU A 248 16.55 8.89 -19.92
N GLN A 249 16.47 8.75 -18.59
CA GLN A 249 16.05 9.82 -17.71
C GLN A 249 17.24 10.70 -17.30
N ASP A 250 17.00 12.01 -17.17
CA ASP A 250 18.00 12.95 -16.64
C ASP A 250 18.29 12.72 -15.15
N GLN A 251 17.31 12.19 -14.43
CA GLN A 251 17.38 11.92 -12.99
C GLN A 251 16.55 10.71 -12.58
N LEU A 252 16.97 10.04 -11.51
CA LEU A 252 16.24 8.94 -10.89
C LEU A 252 16.09 9.16 -9.38
N TYR A 253 15.16 8.42 -8.79
CA TYR A 253 14.96 8.36 -7.35
C TYR A 253 15.25 6.94 -6.88
N VAL A 254 16.05 6.83 -5.82
CA VAL A 254 16.44 5.56 -5.22
C VAL A 254 15.99 5.55 -3.77
N VAL A 255 15.26 4.51 -3.38
CA VAL A 255 14.77 4.33 -2.01
C VAL A 255 15.26 2.99 -1.48
N ASP A 256 16.07 3.06 -0.43
CA ASP A 256 16.49 1.94 0.38
C ASP A 256 15.64 1.87 1.65
N GLY A 257 15.09 0.70 1.92
CA GLY A 257 14.27 0.45 3.11
C GLY A 257 14.18 -1.04 3.42
N PHE A 258 13.53 -1.37 4.54
CA PHE A 258 13.32 -2.76 4.94
C PHE A 258 11.86 -3.18 4.76
N ALA A 259 11.66 -4.42 4.37
CA ALA A 259 10.40 -5.13 4.52
C ALA A 259 10.47 -5.97 5.80
N GLY A 260 9.72 -5.59 6.84
CA GLY A 260 9.72 -6.23 8.15
C GLY A 260 10.39 -5.40 9.26
N TRP A 261 9.72 -5.33 10.42
CA TRP A 261 10.24 -4.70 11.64
C TRP A 261 11.09 -5.63 12.54
N ASP A 262 11.12 -6.93 12.24
CA ASP A 262 11.98 -7.88 12.94
C ASP A 262 13.35 -7.97 12.27
N LEU A 263 14.42 -7.68 13.03
CA LEU A 263 15.78 -7.65 12.52
C LEU A 263 16.28 -8.99 11.98
N GLU A 264 15.73 -10.11 12.46
CA GLU A 264 16.10 -11.46 12.01
C GLU A 264 15.52 -11.79 10.63
N TYR A 265 14.31 -11.30 10.34
CA TYR A 265 13.54 -11.67 9.14
C TYR A 265 13.36 -10.54 8.13
N ARG A 266 13.81 -9.33 8.43
CA ARG A 266 13.67 -8.19 7.52
C ARG A 266 14.50 -8.35 6.26
N ILE A 267 13.98 -7.84 5.16
CA ILE A 267 14.62 -7.90 3.84
C ILE A 267 15.02 -6.49 3.42
N LYS A 268 16.26 -6.29 2.96
CA LYS A 268 16.72 -5.01 2.41
C LYS A 268 16.18 -4.84 0.99
N ILE A 269 15.31 -3.86 0.81
CA ILE A 269 14.69 -3.52 -0.48
C ILE A 269 15.33 -2.24 -1.01
N ARG A 270 15.82 -2.28 -2.26
CA ARG A 270 16.15 -1.09 -3.04
C ARG A 270 15.11 -0.89 -4.14
N VAL A 271 14.58 0.32 -4.26
CA VAL A 271 13.65 0.72 -5.31
C VAL A 271 14.31 1.77 -6.18
N ILE A 272 14.33 1.56 -7.50
CA ILE A 272 14.78 2.53 -8.49
C ILE A 272 13.55 2.95 -9.31
N THR A 273 13.23 4.24 -9.31
CA THR A 273 12.03 4.77 -9.97
C THR A 273 12.30 6.10 -10.67
N THR A 274 11.48 6.41 -11.68
CA THR A 274 11.53 7.67 -12.44
C THR A 274 10.63 8.77 -11.88
N ARG A 275 9.70 8.43 -10.97
CA ARG A 275 8.74 9.39 -10.38
C ARG A 275 9.05 9.62 -8.90
N ALA A 276 9.09 10.89 -8.50
CA ALA A 276 9.26 11.31 -7.11
C ALA A 276 8.07 10.84 -6.26
N TYR A 277 6.87 10.83 -6.85
CA TYR A 277 5.67 10.20 -6.29
C TYR A 277 5.94 8.76 -5.79
N HIS A 278 6.48 7.89 -6.65
CA HIS A 278 6.75 6.50 -6.31
C HIS A 278 7.83 6.35 -5.25
N ALA A 279 8.82 7.24 -5.24
CA ALA A 279 9.85 7.25 -4.21
C ALA A 279 9.26 7.59 -2.84
N LEU A 280 8.46 8.66 -2.76
CA LEU A 280 7.79 9.05 -1.52
C LEU A 280 6.82 7.96 -1.05
N PHE A 281 6.10 7.33 -1.97
CA PHE A 281 5.27 6.17 -1.66
C PHE A 281 6.09 5.06 -0.99
N MET A 282 7.22 4.65 -1.57
CA MET A 282 8.03 3.57 -0.99
C MET A 282 8.75 3.98 0.30
N GLN A 283 9.09 5.26 0.49
CA GLN A 283 9.57 5.78 1.77
C GLN A 283 8.50 5.71 2.87
N ASN A 284 7.23 5.86 2.51
CA ASN A 284 6.11 5.70 3.43
C ASN A 284 5.85 4.22 3.73
N MET A 285 5.93 3.34 2.71
CA MET A 285 5.50 1.94 2.85
C MET A 285 6.59 0.99 3.37
N LEU A 286 7.88 1.27 3.16
CA LEU A 286 8.97 0.47 3.74
C LEU A 286 9.36 0.98 5.13
N VAL A 287 9.93 0.10 5.94
CA VAL A 287 10.54 0.49 7.21
C VAL A 287 11.80 1.28 6.90
N ARG A 288 11.86 2.52 7.41
CA ARG A 288 12.97 3.44 7.12
C ARG A 288 14.23 3.03 7.87
N PRO A 289 15.39 2.89 7.19
CA PRO A 289 16.66 2.62 7.84
C PRO A 289 17.15 3.81 8.67
N THR A 290 18.00 3.55 9.66
CA THR A 290 18.82 4.61 10.26
C THR A 290 19.95 5.03 9.32
N LEU A 291 20.62 6.15 9.61
CA LEU A 291 21.74 6.62 8.80
C LEU A 291 22.90 5.60 8.80
N GLU A 292 23.16 4.96 9.95
CA GLU A 292 24.18 3.92 10.08
C GLU A 292 23.84 2.67 9.25
N GLU A 293 22.56 2.31 9.18
CA GLU A 293 22.11 1.18 8.36
C GLU A 293 22.21 1.46 6.86
N LEU A 294 22.14 2.74 6.45
CA LEU A 294 22.32 3.16 5.05
C LEU A 294 23.77 3.04 4.59
N ASP A 295 24.74 3.33 5.46
CA ASP A 295 26.17 3.26 5.11
C ASP A 295 26.61 1.85 4.66
N GLU A 296 25.98 0.81 5.23
CA GLU A 296 26.26 -0.60 4.91
C GLU A 296 25.14 -1.26 4.08
N PHE A 297 24.27 -0.47 3.46
CA PHE A 297 23.09 -0.99 2.78
C PHE A 297 23.43 -1.71 1.47
N LYS A 298 23.23 -3.03 1.49
CA LYS A 298 23.30 -3.91 0.32
C LYS A 298 21.93 -4.55 0.13
N PRO A 299 21.20 -4.26 -0.96
CA PRO A 299 19.85 -4.77 -1.14
C PRO A 299 19.85 -6.28 -1.35
N ASP A 300 18.92 -6.96 -0.69
CA ASP A 300 18.58 -8.36 -0.93
C ASP A 300 17.58 -8.48 -2.10
N PHE A 301 16.79 -7.43 -2.32
CA PHE A 301 15.81 -7.35 -3.39
C PHE A 301 15.78 -5.98 -4.07
N LEU A 302 15.74 -5.97 -5.39
CA LEU A 302 15.78 -4.77 -6.22
C LEU A 302 14.52 -4.62 -7.06
N ILE A 303 13.88 -3.45 -7.00
CA ILE A 303 12.69 -3.12 -7.79
C ILE A 303 13.06 -2.08 -8.84
N TYR A 304 12.97 -2.47 -10.12
CA TYR A 304 13.05 -1.57 -11.26
C TYR A 304 11.65 -1.07 -11.60
N ASN A 305 11.28 0.11 -11.09
CA ASN A 305 10.02 0.74 -11.45
C ASN A 305 10.20 1.66 -12.67
N ALA A 306 10.08 1.05 -13.84
CA ALA A 306 10.00 1.70 -15.14
C ALA A 306 8.54 1.82 -15.61
N GLY A 307 7.59 1.98 -14.67
CA GLY A 307 6.15 1.91 -14.91
C GLY A 307 5.61 2.90 -15.95
N CYS A 308 6.30 4.01 -16.17
CA CYS A 308 6.00 4.99 -17.21
C CYS A 308 6.29 4.49 -18.64
N PHE A 309 7.05 3.39 -18.79
CA PHE A 309 7.41 2.81 -20.07
C PHE A 309 6.72 1.47 -20.30
N VAL A 310 6.20 1.26 -21.50
CA VAL A 310 5.40 0.06 -21.82
C VAL A 310 6.25 -1.18 -22.03
N ALA A 311 5.69 -2.32 -21.63
CA ALA A 311 6.23 -3.64 -21.92
C ALA A 311 6.19 -3.96 -23.42
N ASN A 312 7.13 -4.77 -23.88
CA ASN A 312 7.06 -5.33 -25.23
C ASN A 312 6.07 -6.51 -25.25
N ARG A 313 4.87 -6.27 -25.79
CA ARG A 313 3.81 -7.30 -25.92
C ARG A 313 4.17 -8.49 -26.80
N TYR A 314 5.25 -8.39 -27.59
CA TYR A 314 5.74 -9.49 -28.42
C TYR A 314 6.79 -10.36 -27.72
N THR A 315 7.24 -9.97 -26.51
CA THR A 315 8.06 -10.83 -25.66
C THR A 315 7.21 -12.03 -25.22
N LEU A 316 7.73 -13.25 -25.38
CA LEU A 316 7.02 -14.48 -25.04
C LEU A 316 6.51 -14.46 -23.58
N GLY A 317 5.21 -14.73 -23.39
CA GLY A 317 4.56 -14.72 -22.07
C GLY A 317 4.07 -13.34 -21.60
N VAL A 318 4.36 -12.25 -22.31
CA VAL A 318 3.76 -10.92 -22.08
C VAL A 318 2.46 -10.81 -22.87
N THR A 319 1.40 -10.34 -22.22
CA THR A 319 0.03 -10.34 -22.79
C THR A 319 -0.53 -8.96 -23.08
N SER A 320 0.11 -7.90 -22.59
CA SER A 320 -0.33 -6.53 -22.77
C SER A 320 0.86 -5.56 -22.79
N GLN A 321 0.58 -4.25 -22.79
CA GLN A 321 1.60 -3.21 -22.58
C GLN A 321 2.03 -3.07 -21.12
N THR A 322 1.36 -3.77 -20.20
CA THR A 322 1.70 -3.83 -18.78
C THR A 322 2.45 -5.13 -18.49
N HIS A 323 3.46 -5.06 -17.63
CA HIS A 323 4.22 -6.22 -17.18
C HIS A 323 4.74 -6.00 -15.77
N VAL A 324 4.46 -6.96 -14.88
CA VAL A 324 4.95 -6.97 -13.50
C VAL A 324 5.56 -8.35 -13.26
N SER A 325 6.88 -8.44 -13.10
CA SER A 325 7.56 -9.73 -12.95
C SER A 325 8.51 -9.78 -11.78
N ILE A 326 8.56 -10.94 -11.13
CA ILE A 326 9.45 -11.23 -10.00
C ILE A 326 10.36 -12.40 -10.37
N HIS A 327 11.64 -12.27 -10.05
CA HIS A 327 12.65 -13.32 -10.17
C HIS A 327 13.28 -13.54 -8.80
N PHE A 328 12.91 -14.65 -8.14
CA PHE A 328 13.31 -14.90 -6.76
C PHE A 328 14.81 -15.21 -6.62
N GLY A 329 15.38 -16.01 -7.53
CA GLY A 329 16.79 -16.37 -7.51
C GLY A 329 17.74 -15.22 -7.80
N ARG A 330 17.27 -14.18 -8.51
CA ARG A 330 18.04 -12.94 -8.74
C ARG A 330 17.74 -11.85 -7.71
N GLY A 331 16.68 -12.01 -6.91
CA GLY A 331 16.23 -10.97 -6.00
C GLY A 331 15.79 -9.70 -6.74
N GLU A 332 15.05 -9.84 -7.85
CA GLU A 332 14.69 -8.69 -8.68
C GLU A 332 13.20 -8.66 -9.04
N MET A 333 12.66 -7.45 -9.20
CA MET A 333 11.32 -7.17 -9.71
C MET A 333 11.36 -6.10 -10.80
N VAL A 334 10.59 -6.29 -11.86
CA VAL A 334 10.45 -5.33 -12.97
C VAL A 334 9.00 -4.90 -13.10
N ILE A 335 8.77 -3.59 -13.19
CA ILE A 335 7.46 -2.98 -13.45
C ILE A 335 7.54 -2.13 -14.71
N LEU A 336 6.67 -2.43 -15.69
CA LEU A 336 6.51 -1.72 -16.94
C LEU A 336 5.02 -1.48 -17.24
N GLY A 337 4.69 -0.33 -17.81
CA GLY A 337 3.35 -0.02 -18.34
C GLY A 337 2.25 0.06 -17.30
N THR A 338 2.60 0.38 -16.06
CA THR A 338 1.68 0.68 -14.96
C THR A 338 2.36 1.61 -13.98
N GLN A 339 1.69 2.68 -13.58
CA GLN A 339 2.18 3.65 -12.59
C GLN A 339 1.37 3.56 -11.29
N TYR A 340 0.65 2.46 -11.08
CA TYR A 340 -0.07 2.18 -9.85
C TYR A 340 0.93 1.75 -8.77
N ALA A 341 1.11 2.57 -7.73
CA ALA A 341 2.17 2.32 -6.73
C ALA A 341 1.97 1.03 -5.93
N GLY A 342 0.72 0.57 -5.81
CA GLY A 342 0.40 -0.69 -5.14
C GLY A 342 1.04 -1.93 -5.76
N GLU A 343 1.55 -1.87 -7.01
CA GLU A 343 2.36 -2.97 -7.57
C GLU A 343 3.68 -3.15 -6.80
N MET A 344 4.37 -2.07 -6.43
CA MET A 344 5.63 -2.16 -5.66
C MET A 344 5.37 -2.79 -4.29
N LYS A 345 4.38 -2.27 -3.55
CA LYS A 345 3.95 -2.81 -2.24
C LYS A 345 3.65 -4.31 -2.33
N LYS A 346 2.76 -4.71 -3.24
CA LYS A 346 2.33 -6.11 -3.34
C LYS A 346 3.36 -7.04 -3.98
N GLY A 347 4.35 -6.50 -4.68
CA GLY A 347 5.55 -7.22 -5.08
C GLY A 347 6.39 -7.63 -3.88
N VAL A 348 6.69 -6.68 -2.97
CA VAL A 348 7.36 -6.95 -1.69
C VAL A 348 6.55 -7.95 -0.85
N PHE A 349 5.23 -7.80 -0.80
CA PHE A 349 4.40 -8.77 -0.09
C PHE A 349 4.45 -10.18 -0.69
N THR A 350 4.45 -10.29 -2.02
CA THR A 350 4.62 -11.59 -2.71
C THR A 350 5.98 -12.21 -2.37
N LEU A 351 7.03 -11.40 -2.23
CA LEU A 351 8.34 -11.85 -1.76
C LEU A 351 8.28 -12.41 -0.33
N MET A 352 7.64 -11.70 0.59
CA MET A 352 7.45 -12.18 1.98
C MET A 352 6.61 -13.46 2.03
N MET A 353 5.57 -13.55 1.19
CA MET A 353 4.74 -14.74 1.02
C MET A 353 5.51 -15.96 0.50
N TYR A 354 6.65 -15.76 -0.16
CA TYR A 354 7.53 -16.84 -0.62
C TYR A 354 8.62 -17.19 0.40
N LEU A 355 9.31 -16.18 0.96
CA LEU A 355 10.48 -16.41 1.81
C LEU A 355 10.12 -16.81 3.23
N MET A 356 9.09 -16.23 3.84
CA MET A 356 8.74 -16.50 5.24
C MET A 356 8.38 -17.98 5.48
N PRO A 357 7.57 -18.65 4.62
CA PRO A 357 7.32 -20.08 4.77
C PRO A 357 8.59 -20.94 4.70
N LYS A 358 9.58 -20.55 3.87
CA LYS A 358 10.88 -21.24 3.79
C LYS A 358 11.70 -21.08 5.07
N CYS A 359 11.49 -19.98 5.80
CA CYS A 359 12.07 -19.75 7.12
C CYS A 359 11.19 -20.32 8.27
N GLY A 360 10.10 -21.03 7.96
CA GLY A 360 9.18 -21.57 8.96
C GLY A 360 8.26 -20.52 9.63
N GLN A 361 8.22 -19.29 9.11
CA GLN A 361 7.44 -18.19 9.68
C GLN A 361 6.19 -17.90 8.84
N LEU A 362 5.08 -17.52 9.46
CA LEU A 362 3.78 -17.43 8.80
C LEU A 362 3.49 -15.99 8.32
N PRO A 363 3.58 -15.68 7.01
CA PRO A 363 3.15 -14.39 6.47
C PRO A 363 1.62 -14.36 6.32
N LEU A 364 1.01 -13.20 6.61
CA LEU A 364 -0.43 -13.03 6.73
C LEU A 364 -0.87 -11.74 6.04
N HIS A 365 -1.99 -11.82 5.30
CA HIS A 365 -2.68 -10.65 4.76
C HIS A 365 -3.77 -10.20 5.72
N SER A 366 -3.38 -9.43 6.73
CA SER A 366 -4.20 -9.07 7.87
C SER A 366 -3.86 -7.68 8.37
N SER A 367 -4.80 -7.01 9.05
CA SER A 367 -4.42 -5.95 9.98
C SER A 367 -4.20 -6.54 11.37
N CYS A 368 -3.42 -5.84 12.20
CA CYS A 368 -3.15 -6.25 13.56
C CYS A 368 -3.19 -5.07 14.51
N ASN A 369 -3.88 -5.25 15.63
CA ASN A 369 -3.87 -4.30 16.75
C ASN A 369 -3.70 -5.02 18.09
N VAL A 370 -3.33 -4.24 19.09
CA VAL A 370 -3.08 -4.73 20.45
C VAL A 370 -3.85 -3.91 21.47
N GLY A 371 -4.43 -4.57 22.46
CA GLY A 371 -5.08 -3.93 23.59
C GLY A 371 -4.08 -3.48 24.65
N GLN A 372 -4.59 -2.75 25.66
CA GLN A 372 -3.77 -2.25 26.77
C GLN A 372 -3.12 -3.38 27.58
N ASP A 373 -3.77 -4.54 27.66
CA ASP A 373 -3.25 -5.73 28.36
C ASP A 373 -2.26 -6.54 27.51
N GLY A 374 -1.98 -6.10 26.29
CA GLY A 374 -1.10 -6.77 25.34
C GLY A 374 -1.75 -7.93 24.58
N ASP A 375 -3.09 -8.04 24.60
CA ASP A 375 -3.83 -9.01 23.81
C ASP A 375 -3.85 -8.58 22.33
N LEU A 376 -3.43 -9.48 21.44
CA LEU A 376 -3.31 -9.21 20.01
C LEU A 376 -4.50 -9.77 19.22
N THR A 377 -5.00 -8.99 18.26
CA THR A 377 -6.04 -9.43 17.32
C THR A 377 -5.57 -9.25 15.90
N LEU A 378 -5.69 -10.31 15.09
CA LEU A 378 -5.53 -10.26 13.64
C LEU A 378 -6.89 -10.19 12.95
N PHE A 379 -7.02 -9.32 11.95
CA PHE A 379 -8.23 -9.21 11.14
C PHE A 379 -7.91 -9.58 9.70
N PHE A 380 -8.52 -10.65 9.20
CA PHE A 380 -8.44 -11.06 7.80
C PHE A 380 -9.69 -10.60 7.07
N GLY A 381 -9.54 -10.23 5.80
CA GLY A 381 -10.67 -9.82 4.99
C GLY A 381 -10.23 -9.21 3.68
N LEU A 382 -11.07 -9.33 2.65
CA LEU A 382 -10.82 -8.65 1.38
C LEU A 382 -11.12 -7.15 1.50
N SER A 383 -10.86 -6.41 0.42
CA SER A 383 -11.18 -4.98 0.39
C SER A 383 -12.69 -4.76 0.56
N GLY A 384 -13.08 -3.82 1.42
CA GLY A 384 -14.49 -3.49 1.67
C GLY A 384 -15.20 -4.35 2.72
N THR A 385 -14.52 -5.33 3.34
CA THR A 385 -15.11 -6.16 4.42
C THR A 385 -14.94 -5.56 5.82
N GLY A 386 -14.49 -4.30 5.92
CA GLY A 386 -14.35 -3.59 7.21
C GLY A 386 -13.02 -3.79 7.95
N LYS A 387 -12.00 -4.40 7.34
CA LYS A 387 -10.70 -4.67 7.99
C LYS A 387 -10.07 -3.41 8.61
N THR A 388 -9.87 -2.36 7.82
CA THR A 388 -9.31 -1.07 8.26
C THR A 388 -10.18 -0.41 9.33
N THR A 389 -11.51 -0.38 9.11
CA THR A 389 -12.48 0.23 10.03
C THR A 389 -12.53 -0.47 11.40
N LEU A 390 -12.33 -1.79 11.45
CA LEU A 390 -12.39 -2.57 12.68
C LEU A 390 -11.03 -2.65 13.39
N SER A 391 -9.91 -2.53 12.67
CA SER A 391 -8.60 -2.41 13.29
C SER A 391 -8.33 -1.02 13.88
N ALA A 392 -8.95 0.03 13.33
CA ALA A 392 -8.90 1.40 13.83
C ALA A 392 -9.82 1.60 15.05
N ASP A 393 -9.52 0.87 16.13
CA ASP A 393 -10.19 0.99 17.42
C ASP A 393 -9.40 1.96 18.31
N LYS A 394 -10.05 3.04 18.77
CA LYS A 394 -9.42 4.06 19.63
C LYS A 394 -8.87 3.51 20.94
N SER A 395 -9.38 2.37 21.40
CA SER A 395 -8.93 1.71 22.64
C SER A 395 -7.72 0.79 22.45
N ARG A 396 -7.26 0.61 21.20
CA ARG A 396 -6.21 -0.34 20.83
C ARG A 396 -5.15 0.34 19.99
N SER A 397 -3.92 -0.13 20.10
CA SER A 397 -2.81 0.39 19.32
C SER A 397 -2.61 -0.42 18.04
N LEU A 398 -2.38 0.28 16.92
CA LEU A 398 -2.18 -0.34 15.61
C LEU A 398 -0.74 -0.86 15.47
N ILE A 399 -0.58 -2.11 15.05
CA ILE A 399 0.70 -2.66 14.62
C ILE A 399 0.86 -2.51 13.11
N GLY A 400 -0.20 -2.78 12.33
CA GLY A 400 -0.22 -2.54 10.88
C GLY A 400 -1.60 -2.80 10.29
N ASP A 401 -1.86 -2.28 9.10
CA ASP A 401 -3.18 -2.31 8.47
C ASP A 401 -3.39 -3.42 7.43
N ASP A 402 -2.34 -4.12 6.98
CA ASP A 402 -2.48 -5.00 5.82
C ASP A 402 -1.57 -6.25 5.76
N GLU A 403 -0.31 -6.17 6.23
CA GLU A 403 0.69 -7.23 6.00
C GLU A 403 1.53 -7.54 7.25
N HIS A 404 1.45 -8.77 7.78
CA HIS A 404 2.19 -9.18 9.00
C HIS A 404 2.89 -10.53 8.81
N VAL A 405 3.85 -10.82 9.69
CA VAL A 405 4.44 -12.15 9.85
C VAL A 405 4.29 -12.58 11.31
N TRP A 406 3.67 -13.73 11.53
CA TRP A 406 3.62 -14.39 12.84
C TRP A 406 4.78 -15.36 12.95
N THR A 407 5.74 -14.99 13.80
CA THR A 407 6.95 -15.77 14.04
C THR A 407 6.81 -16.69 15.26
N ASP A 408 7.87 -17.43 15.56
CA ASP A 408 8.00 -18.17 16.82
C ASP A 408 8.09 -17.26 18.05
N ASN A 409 8.52 -16.01 17.88
CA ASN A 409 8.72 -15.06 18.98
C ASN A 409 7.60 -14.01 19.12
N GLY A 410 6.69 -13.91 18.15
CA GLY A 410 5.64 -12.91 18.20
C GLY A 410 5.09 -12.55 16.82
N ILE A 411 4.78 -11.27 16.61
CA ILE A 411 4.27 -10.77 15.34
C ILE A 411 4.93 -9.45 14.97
N PHE A 412 5.20 -9.24 13.69
CA PHE A 412 5.71 -7.97 13.18
C PHE A 412 4.99 -7.53 11.91
N ASN A 413 4.89 -6.22 11.72
CA ASN A 413 4.40 -5.61 10.48
C ASN A 413 5.46 -5.72 9.38
N ILE A 414 5.07 -6.01 8.15
CA ILE A 414 5.98 -5.99 6.99
C ILE A 414 6.29 -4.54 6.59
N GLU A 415 5.36 -3.63 6.83
CA GLU A 415 5.34 -2.28 6.27
C GLU A 415 5.78 -1.20 7.27
N GLY A 416 6.34 -0.11 6.77
CA GLY A 416 6.63 1.11 7.55
C GLY A 416 5.49 2.13 7.57
N GLY A 417 4.37 1.84 6.89
CA GLY A 417 3.24 2.75 6.74
C GLY A 417 1.96 2.04 6.33
N CYS A 418 0.94 2.83 6.00
CA CYS A 418 -0.38 2.35 5.62
C CYS A 418 -0.74 2.86 4.22
N TYR A 419 -1.55 2.09 3.49
CA TYR A 419 -2.02 2.43 2.14
C TYR A 419 -3.56 2.36 2.07
N ALA A 420 -4.18 3.28 2.80
CA ALA A 420 -5.61 3.31 3.06
C ALA A 420 -6.43 3.66 1.80
N LYS A 421 -7.68 3.20 1.75
CA LYS A 421 -8.68 3.66 0.76
C LYS A 421 -9.26 5.00 1.19
N CYS A 422 -9.51 5.87 0.22
CA CYS A 422 -10.03 7.21 0.46
C CYS A 422 -11.48 7.41 0.01
N LYS A 423 -12.08 6.45 -0.70
CA LYS A 423 -13.49 6.54 -1.13
C LYS A 423 -14.39 6.72 0.10
N ASP A 424 -15.18 7.79 0.08
CA ASP A 424 -16.12 8.19 1.14
C ASP A 424 -15.46 8.44 2.52
N LEU A 425 -14.14 8.68 2.55
CA LEU A 425 -13.42 8.99 3.78
C LEU A 425 -13.95 10.28 4.42
N SER A 426 -14.28 10.20 5.70
CA SER A 426 -14.73 11.36 6.49
C SER A 426 -14.09 11.35 7.88
N LYS A 427 -13.89 12.54 8.44
CA LYS A 427 -13.29 12.72 9.76
C LYS A 427 -14.15 12.08 10.85
N GLU A 428 -15.47 12.06 10.66
CA GLU A 428 -16.44 11.52 11.61
C GLU A 428 -16.34 9.99 11.71
N GLN A 429 -16.13 9.30 10.59
CA GLN A 429 -16.08 7.84 10.54
C GLN A 429 -14.69 7.28 10.84
N GLU A 430 -13.65 7.90 10.28
CA GLU A 430 -12.26 7.41 10.33
C GLU A 430 -11.28 8.56 10.65
N PRO A 431 -11.34 9.14 11.86
CA PRO A 431 -10.56 10.34 12.22
C PRO A 431 -9.04 10.15 12.13
N ASP A 432 -8.52 9.00 12.57
CA ASP A 432 -7.07 8.75 12.60
C ASP A 432 -6.48 8.71 11.18
N ILE A 433 -7.20 8.10 10.23
CA ILE A 433 -6.81 8.06 8.81
C ILE A 433 -6.94 9.45 8.20
N PHE A 434 -8.04 10.16 8.47
CA PHE A 434 -8.26 11.51 7.96
C PHE A 434 -7.16 12.49 8.43
N GLU A 435 -6.75 12.40 9.69
CA GLU A 435 -5.71 13.25 10.28
C GLU A 435 -4.28 12.85 9.85
N ALA A 436 -4.09 11.59 9.45
CA ALA A 436 -2.84 11.16 8.82
C ALA A 436 -2.62 11.83 7.46
N ILE A 437 -3.65 12.33 6.77
CA ILE A 437 -3.51 12.98 5.45
C ILE A 437 -2.97 14.40 5.61
N ARG A 438 -1.65 14.51 5.63
CA ARG A 438 -0.89 15.77 5.79
C ARG A 438 0.41 15.76 4.97
N PHE A 439 1.23 16.79 5.09
CA PHE A 439 2.58 16.82 4.50
C PHE A 439 3.38 15.54 4.79
N GLY A 440 3.97 14.95 3.75
CA GLY A 440 4.60 13.62 3.74
C GLY A 440 3.68 12.50 3.24
N SER A 441 2.36 12.72 3.21
CA SER A 441 1.40 11.74 2.69
C SER A 441 1.25 11.87 1.18
N VAL A 442 0.86 10.77 0.55
CA VAL A 442 0.55 10.74 -0.88
C VAL A 442 -0.90 10.36 -1.08
N LEU A 443 -1.66 11.17 -1.79
CA LEU A 443 -3.01 10.86 -2.27
C LEU A 443 -2.94 10.43 -3.73
N GLU A 444 -3.44 9.24 -4.04
CA GLU A 444 -3.41 8.68 -5.38
C GLU A 444 -4.82 8.67 -5.99
N ASN A 445 -4.95 9.25 -7.19
CA ASN A 445 -6.16 9.30 -8.00
C ASN A 445 -7.37 9.99 -7.34
N VAL A 446 -7.15 10.89 -6.39
CA VAL A 446 -8.24 11.69 -5.78
C VAL A 446 -8.61 12.89 -6.65
N LYS A 447 -9.86 13.34 -6.52
CA LYS A 447 -10.30 14.63 -7.04
C LYS A 447 -10.35 15.66 -5.92
N PHE A 448 -10.08 16.91 -6.26
CA PHE A 448 -10.10 18.03 -5.34
C PHE A 448 -10.62 19.27 -6.07
N ASP A 449 -11.11 20.24 -5.31
CA ASP A 449 -11.51 21.54 -5.85
C ASP A 449 -10.26 22.34 -6.29
N GLU A 450 -10.25 22.79 -7.55
CA GLU A 450 -9.03 23.38 -8.16
C GLU A 450 -8.56 24.67 -7.48
N GLN A 451 -9.48 25.42 -6.86
CA GLN A 451 -9.17 26.70 -6.22
C GLN A 451 -8.75 26.52 -4.76
N THR A 452 -9.54 25.78 -3.99
CA THR A 452 -9.35 25.57 -2.54
C THR A 452 -8.41 24.42 -2.22
N ARG A 453 -8.16 23.52 -3.19
CA ARG A 453 -7.39 22.27 -3.03
C ARG A 453 -7.97 21.29 -2.01
N ILE A 454 -9.21 21.50 -1.57
CA ILE A 454 -9.93 20.57 -0.69
C ILE A 454 -10.28 19.32 -1.49
N VAL A 455 -9.90 18.16 -0.94
CA VAL A 455 -10.16 16.85 -1.57
C VAL A 455 -11.63 16.48 -1.41
N ASP A 456 -12.24 16.03 -2.50
CA ASP A 456 -13.58 15.45 -2.51
C ASP A 456 -13.44 13.92 -2.51
N TYR A 457 -13.49 13.33 -1.32
CA TYR A 457 -13.37 11.89 -1.11
C TYR A 457 -14.56 11.07 -1.63
N SER A 458 -15.69 11.72 -1.91
CA SER A 458 -16.86 11.08 -2.53
C SER A 458 -16.75 11.01 -4.06
N ASN A 459 -15.90 11.85 -4.66
CA ASN A 459 -15.73 11.90 -6.09
C ASN A 459 -14.81 10.78 -6.60
N VAL A 460 -15.44 9.70 -7.03
CA VAL A 460 -14.81 8.51 -7.60
C VAL A 460 -14.81 8.50 -9.14
N SER A 461 -14.94 9.67 -9.79
CA SER A 461 -15.03 9.78 -11.25
C SER A 461 -13.81 9.20 -11.98
N LEU A 462 -12.63 9.18 -11.34
CA LEU A 462 -11.42 8.52 -11.86
C LEU A 462 -11.41 7.03 -11.55
N THR A 463 -11.73 6.67 -10.30
CA THR A 463 -11.68 5.31 -9.79
C THR A 463 -12.36 5.23 -8.44
N GLU A 464 -12.94 4.08 -8.11
CA GLU A 464 -13.37 3.78 -6.73
C GLU A 464 -12.20 3.39 -5.81
N ASN A 465 -11.02 3.13 -6.39
CA ASN A 465 -9.81 2.75 -5.66
C ASN A 465 -8.91 3.96 -5.40
N THR A 466 -9.49 5.08 -4.95
CA THR A 466 -8.71 6.22 -4.45
C THR A 466 -7.97 5.82 -3.18
N ARG A 467 -6.74 6.32 -3.01
CA ARG A 467 -5.84 5.84 -1.95
C ARG A 467 -5.06 6.96 -1.28
N CYS A 468 -4.61 6.69 -0.06
CA CYS A 468 -3.60 7.49 0.63
C CYS A 468 -2.49 6.60 1.20
N ALA A 469 -1.23 6.94 0.91
CA ALA A 469 -0.06 6.33 1.52
C ALA A 469 0.58 7.31 2.52
N TYR A 470 0.78 6.87 3.75
CA TYR A 470 1.41 7.66 4.80
C TYR A 470 2.25 6.78 5.73
N PRO A 471 3.32 7.32 6.35
CA PRO A 471 4.12 6.57 7.33
C PRO A 471 3.28 6.16 8.54
N LEU A 472 3.61 5.04 9.16
CA LEU A 472 2.84 4.48 10.27
C LEU A 472 2.77 5.43 11.47
N GLU A 473 3.83 6.21 11.68
CA GLU A 473 3.94 7.25 12.73
C GLU A 473 2.90 8.38 12.61
N PHE A 474 2.18 8.47 11.47
CA PHE A 474 1.09 9.44 11.32
C PHE A 474 -0.17 8.99 12.05
N ILE A 475 -0.30 7.71 12.36
CA ILE A 475 -1.35 7.18 13.22
C ILE A 475 -0.90 7.35 14.67
N GLN A 476 -1.61 8.19 15.43
CA GLN A 476 -1.25 8.56 16.80
C GLN A 476 -1.15 7.35 17.75
N ASN A 477 -2.04 6.36 17.57
CA ASN A 477 -2.08 5.14 18.38
C ASN A 477 -1.30 3.97 17.74
N SER A 478 -0.33 4.23 16.86
CA SER A 478 0.52 3.15 16.31
C SER A 478 1.62 2.72 17.29
N ILE A 479 2.11 1.49 17.13
CA ILE A 479 3.27 0.97 17.86
C ILE A 479 4.51 1.08 16.98
N LEU A 480 5.58 1.64 17.54
CA LEU A 480 6.91 1.72 16.94
C LEU A 480 7.96 1.25 17.96
N PRO A 481 8.83 0.28 17.62
CA PRO A 481 8.85 -0.52 16.39
C PRO A 481 7.57 -1.35 16.25
N ALA A 482 7.07 -1.51 15.02
CA ALA A 482 5.77 -2.15 14.77
C ALA A 482 5.83 -3.68 14.84
N LYS A 483 6.17 -4.17 16.03
CA LYS A 483 6.24 -5.58 16.40
C LYS A 483 5.77 -5.79 17.82
N SER A 484 5.46 -7.03 18.16
CA SER A 484 5.15 -7.47 19.51
C SER A 484 5.75 -8.83 19.74
N ASP A 485 6.39 -9.03 20.89
CA ASP A 485 6.91 -10.34 21.32
C ASP A 485 5.80 -11.21 21.97
N ARG A 486 4.54 -10.83 21.78
CA ARG A 486 3.35 -11.59 22.18
C ARG A 486 2.70 -12.23 20.97
N HIS A 487 1.86 -13.22 21.22
CA HIS A 487 1.12 -13.92 20.18
C HIS A 487 -0.35 -13.48 20.11
N PRO A 488 -0.96 -13.47 18.91
CA PRO A 488 -2.39 -13.30 18.71
C PRO A 488 -3.23 -14.12 19.69
N SER A 489 -4.07 -13.46 20.46
CA SER A 489 -5.09 -14.12 21.30
C SER A 489 -6.36 -14.40 20.49
N ASN A 490 -6.63 -13.56 19.49
CA ASN A 490 -7.78 -13.67 18.60
C ASN A 490 -7.37 -13.51 17.13
N ILE A 491 -8.08 -14.25 16.27
CA ILE A 491 -8.13 -14.02 14.82
C ILE A 491 -9.58 -13.80 14.44
N ILE A 492 -9.85 -12.78 13.63
CA ILE A 492 -11.17 -12.48 13.09
C ILE A 492 -11.11 -12.59 11.57
N LEU A 493 -11.87 -13.53 11.03
CA LEU A 493 -12.10 -13.71 9.61
C LEU A 493 -13.34 -12.91 9.21
N LEU A 494 -13.14 -11.80 8.49
CA LEU A 494 -14.22 -10.92 8.04
C LEU A 494 -14.78 -11.43 6.71
N THR A 495 -16.10 -11.55 6.64
CA THR A 495 -16.82 -11.89 5.42
C THR A 495 -17.98 -10.93 5.21
N CYS A 496 -18.18 -10.46 3.98
CA CYS A 496 -19.37 -9.71 3.60
C CYS A 496 -20.34 -10.69 2.94
N ASP A 497 -21.17 -11.38 3.72
CA ASP A 497 -22.12 -12.37 3.17
C ASP A 497 -23.37 -11.69 2.61
N ALA A 498 -23.49 -11.62 1.28
CA ALA A 498 -24.66 -11.07 0.62
C ALA A 498 -25.83 -12.05 0.50
N PHE A 499 -25.60 -13.34 0.77
CA PHE A 499 -26.66 -14.36 0.81
C PHE A 499 -27.49 -14.24 2.09
N GLY A 500 -26.94 -13.61 3.14
CA GLY A 500 -27.65 -13.32 4.39
C GLY A 500 -27.83 -14.53 5.30
N VAL A 501 -27.01 -15.57 5.14
CA VAL A 501 -27.17 -16.87 5.79
C VAL A 501 -26.12 -17.16 6.85
N LEU A 502 -24.96 -16.50 6.79
CA LEU A 502 -23.92 -16.66 7.80
C LEU A 502 -24.25 -15.87 9.08
N PRO A 503 -24.04 -16.47 10.28
CA PRO A 503 -24.24 -15.78 11.55
C PRO A 503 -23.40 -14.49 11.66
N PRO A 504 -23.87 -13.46 12.38
CA PRO A 504 -23.09 -12.24 12.61
C PRO A 504 -21.71 -12.49 13.23
N VAL A 505 -21.63 -13.45 14.15
CA VAL A 505 -20.38 -13.89 14.79
C VAL A 505 -20.43 -15.39 15.06
N SER A 506 -19.30 -16.07 14.88
CA SER A 506 -19.15 -17.49 15.15
C SER A 506 -17.77 -17.81 15.68
N LEU A 507 -17.69 -18.69 16.68
CA LEU A 507 -16.44 -19.30 17.14
C LEU A 507 -16.15 -20.54 16.28
N LEU A 508 -14.97 -20.57 15.67
CA LEU A 508 -14.56 -21.69 14.82
C LEU A 508 -13.68 -22.67 15.59
N SER A 509 -13.85 -23.96 15.32
CA SER A 509 -12.82 -24.97 15.63
C SER A 509 -11.57 -24.77 14.75
N THR A 510 -10.43 -25.36 15.11
CA THR A 510 -9.20 -25.28 14.30
C THR A 510 -9.43 -25.77 12.86
N ALA A 511 -10.14 -26.88 12.67
CA ALA A 511 -10.42 -27.41 11.35
C ALA A 511 -11.33 -26.48 10.53
N GLN A 512 -12.36 -25.88 11.15
CA GLN A 512 -13.19 -24.86 10.49
C GLN A 512 -12.38 -23.59 10.18
N ALA A 513 -11.49 -23.17 11.07
CA ALA A 513 -10.60 -22.04 10.85
C ALA A 513 -9.72 -22.26 9.61
N MET A 514 -9.11 -23.44 9.46
CA MET A 514 -8.35 -23.81 8.27
C MET A 514 -9.23 -23.80 7.01
N TYR A 515 -10.39 -24.46 7.03
CA TYR A 515 -11.31 -24.53 5.89
C TYR A 515 -11.74 -23.13 5.41
N HIS A 516 -12.14 -22.28 6.34
CA HIS A 516 -12.59 -20.91 6.03
C HIS A 516 -11.45 -19.97 5.67
N PHE A 517 -10.26 -20.15 6.24
CA PHE A 517 -9.05 -19.41 5.85
C PHE A 517 -8.64 -19.74 4.40
N ILE A 518 -8.59 -21.02 4.03
CA ILE A 518 -8.29 -21.46 2.66
C ILE A 518 -9.38 -21.04 1.68
N SER A 519 -10.64 -21.06 2.10
CA SER A 519 -11.76 -20.61 1.27
C SER A 519 -11.71 -19.10 1.03
N GLY A 520 -11.45 -18.31 2.08
CA GLY A 520 -11.36 -16.85 2.00
C GLY A 520 -12.61 -16.21 1.40
N TYR A 521 -13.78 -16.62 1.90
CA TYR A 521 -15.08 -16.24 1.34
C TYR A 521 -15.51 -14.80 1.69
N THR A 522 -16.00 -14.08 0.69
CA THR A 522 -16.80 -12.85 0.81
C THR A 522 -17.69 -12.69 -0.42
N SER A 523 -18.59 -11.71 -0.44
CA SER A 523 -19.35 -11.34 -1.65
C SER A 523 -18.82 -10.05 -2.29
N LYS A 524 -18.88 -9.97 -3.62
CA LYS A 524 -18.88 -8.70 -4.37
C LYS A 524 -20.31 -8.19 -4.44
N MET A 525 -20.47 -6.88 -4.23
CA MET A 525 -21.78 -6.24 -4.22
C MET A 525 -22.18 -5.78 -5.61
N ALA A 526 -23.47 -5.90 -5.94
CA ALA A 526 -24.03 -5.33 -7.16
C ALA A 526 -23.74 -3.81 -7.21
N GLY A 527 -23.35 -3.32 -8.39
CA GLY A 527 -23.04 -1.90 -8.61
C GLY A 527 -21.69 -1.40 -8.11
N THR A 528 -20.87 -2.22 -7.44
CA THR A 528 -19.50 -1.83 -7.00
C THR A 528 -18.41 -2.14 -8.03
N GLU A 529 -18.71 -2.95 -9.04
CA GLU A 529 -17.84 -3.20 -10.20
C GLU A 529 -18.67 -3.27 -11.49
N GLN A 530 -18.07 -2.84 -12.60
CA GLN A 530 -18.72 -2.82 -13.90
C GLN A 530 -19.15 -4.24 -14.32
N GLY A 531 -20.46 -4.44 -14.52
CA GLY A 531 -21.04 -5.71 -14.98
C GLY A 531 -21.59 -6.63 -13.89
N ILE A 532 -21.53 -6.26 -12.61
CA ILE A 532 -22.12 -7.04 -11.51
C ILE A 532 -23.53 -6.51 -11.19
N LEU A 533 -24.55 -7.24 -11.66
CA LEU A 533 -25.97 -6.92 -11.44
C LEU A 533 -26.54 -7.60 -10.18
N GLU A 534 -25.94 -8.71 -9.75
CA GLU A 534 -26.34 -9.48 -8.57
C GLU A 534 -25.13 -9.79 -7.68
N PRO A 535 -25.31 -9.93 -6.35
CA PRO A 535 -24.22 -10.32 -5.46
C PRO A 535 -23.58 -11.63 -5.88
N THR A 536 -22.25 -11.63 -5.97
CA THR A 536 -21.49 -12.79 -6.43
C THR A 536 -20.52 -13.23 -5.34
N ALA A 537 -20.56 -14.52 -4.99
CA ALA A 537 -19.61 -15.12 -4.06
C ALA A 537 -18.19 -15.10 -4.64
N ILE A 538 -17.23 -14.76 -3.78
CA ILE A 538 -15.81 -14.74 -4.11
C ILE A 538 -15.06 -15.50 -3.06
N PHE A 539 -14.16 -16.33 -3.55
CA PHE A 539 -13.24 -17.11 -2.76
C PHE A 539 -11.84 -16.63 -3.12
N SER A 540 -11.13 -16.10 -2.13
CA SER A 540 -9.77 -15.64 -2.28
C SER A 540 -8.95 -16.26 -1.17
N SER A 541 -8.33 -17.39 -1.48
CA SER A 541 -7.57 -18.19 -0.53
C SER A 541 -6.65 -17.40 0.38
N CYS A 542 -6.67 -17.76 1.67
CA CYS A 542 -5.94 -17.10 2.76
C CYS A 542 -6.26 -15.59 2.86
N TYR A 543 -7.43 -15.18 2.36
CA TYR A 543 -7.85 -13.78 2.19
C TYR A 543 -6.86 -12.94 1.36
N GLY A 544 -5.98 -13.58 0.56
CA GLY A 544 -4.84 -12.95 -0.09
C GLY A 544 -4.36 -13.63 -1.37
N ALA A 545 -5.22 -14.41 -2.03
CA ALA A 545 -4.87 -15.26 -3.18
C ALA A 545 -3.93 -14.61 -4.22
N PRO A 546 -4.13 -13.36 -4.69
CA PRO A 546 -3.24 -12.75 -5.69
C PRO A 546 -1.76 -12.61 -5.28
N PHE A 547 -1.46 -12.76 -3.98
CA PHE A 547 -0.13 -12.55 -3.40
C PHE A 547 0.50 -13.85 -2.90
N LEU A 548 -0.24 -14.95 -2.86
CA LEU A 548 0.28 -16.25 -2.44
C LEU A 548 1.32 -16.74 -3.45
N ALA A 549 2.49 -17.12 -2.95
CA ALA A 549 3.56 -17.67 -3.77
C ALA A 549 3.53 -19.21 -3.76
N VAL A 550 3.32 -19.81 -2.59
CA VAL A 550 3.24 -21.27 -2.41
C VAL A 550 1.79 -21.73 -2.26
N HIS A 551 1.58 -23.05 -2.16
CA HIS A 551 0.23 -23.62 -2.11
C HIS A 551 -0.54 -23.15 -0.85
N PRO A 552 -1.84 -22.78 -0.93
CA PRO A 552 -2.61 -22.26 0.20
C PRO A 552 -2.59 -23.13 1.47
N LEU A 553 -2.55 -24.46 1.30
CA LEU A 553 -2.48 -25.40 2.43
C LEU A 553 -1.21 -25.24 3.28
N VAL A 554 -0.08 -24.82 2.70
CA VAL A 554 1.15 -24.57 3.47
C VAL A 554 0.89 -23.50 4.53
N TYR A 555 0.26 -22.39 4.14
CA TYR A 555 -0.09 -21.33 5.08
C TYR A 555 -1.13 -21.78 6.09
N ALA A 556 -2.08 -22.64 5.69
CA ALA A 556 -3.12 -23.15 6.59
C ALA A 556 -2.57 -24.13 7.64
N GLU A 557 -1.63 -24.99 7.27
CA GLU A 557 -0.92 -25.90 8.18
C GLU A 557 -0.08 -25.11 9.20
N MET A 558 0.64 -24.09 8.72
CA MET A 558 1.39 -23.18 9.59
C MET A 558 0.45 -22.44 10.55
N LEU A 559 -0.70 -21.97 10.06
CA LEU A 559 -1.72 -21.34 10.90
C LEU A 559 -2.23 -22.31 11.97
N ALA A 560 -2.61 -23.54 11.59
CA ALA A 560 -3.10 -24.55 12.52
C ALA A 560 -2.12 -24.81 13.67
N LYS A 561 -0.83 -24.98 13.34
CA LYS A 561 0.24 -25.14 14.34
C LYS A 561 0.27 -23.95 15.31
N LYS A 562 0.26 -22.71 14.80
CA LYS A 562 0.24 -21.50 15.64
C LYS A 562 -1.01 -21.40 16.52
N LEU A 563 -2.18 -21.76 16.00
CA LEU A 563 -3.43 -21.78 16.77
C LEU A 563 -3.36 -22.76 17.94
N GLU A 564 -2.83 -23.95 17.71
CA GLU A 564 -2.71 -25.00 18.74
C GLU A 564 -1.67 -24.65 19.81
N GLU A 565 -0.52 -24.12 19.41
CA GLU A 565 0.57 -23.71 20.30
C GLU A 565 0.15 -22.56 21.22
N HIS A 566 -0.50 -21.54 20.67
CA HIS A 566 -0.78 -20.30 21.38
C HIS A 566 -2.22 -20.20 21.91
N LYS A 567 -3.06 -21.22 21.69
CA LYS A 567 -4.48 -21.28 22.09
C LYS A 567 -5.27 -20.07 21.57
N THR A 568 -4.92 -19.62 20.37
CA THR A 568 -5.55 -18.49 19.70
C THR A 568 -6.96 -18.86 19.25
N ARG A 569 -7.94 -18.01 19.57
CA ARG A 569 -9.34 -18.20 19.17
C ARG A 569 -9.59 -17.62 17.79
N VAL A 570 -10.28 -18.35 16.93
CA VAL A 570 -10.64 -17.89 15.58
C VAL A 570 -12.15 -17.63 15.51
N TRP A 571 -12.50 -16.44 15.02
CA TRP A 571 -13.86 -15.97 14.89
C TRP A 571 -14.18 -15.72 13.43
N LEU A 572 -15.36 -16.13 12.96
CA LEU A 572 -15.92 -15.68 11.69
C LEU A 572 -16.91 -14.55 11.99
N LEU A 573 -16.71 -13.40 11.36
CA LEU A 573 -17.55 -12.22 11.57
C LEU A 573 -18.18 -11.79 10.24
N ASN A 574 -19.50 -11.86 10.17
CA ASN A 574 -20.26 -11.39 9.01
C ASN A 574 -20.47 -9.88 9.12
N THR A 575 -20.00 -9.13 8.12
CA THR A 575 -20.19 -7.68 7.94
C THR A 575 -21.16 -7.36 6.79
N GLY A 576 -21.77 -8.40 6.22
CA GLY A 576 -22.73 -8.37 5.13
C GLY A 576 -24.17 -8.24 5.63
N TRP A 577 -25.04 -9.15 5.21
CA TRP A 577 -26.50 -9.07 5.39
C TRP A 577 -27.03 -10.08 6.40
N ILE A 578 -28.20 -9.75 6.96
CA ILE A 578 -29.03 -10.56 7.84
C ILE A 578 -30.51 -10.39 7.48
N ARG A 579 -31.35 -11.30 7.98
CA ARG A 579 -32.83 -11.33 7.80
C ARG A 579 -33.33 -11.52 6.36
N GLY A 580 -32.40 -11.62 5.40
CA GLY A 580 -32.66 -11.75 3.98
C GLY A 580 -31.38 -11.56 3.18
N ALA A 581 -31.35 -12.06 1.95
CA ALA A 581 -30.26 -11.78 1.00
C ALA A 581 -30.25 -10.30 0.60
N TYR A 582 -29.13 -9.82 0.06
CA TYR A 582 -29.04 -8.48 -0.51
C TYR A 582 -30.13 -8.25 -1.58
N GLY A 583 -30.80 -7.11 -1.50
CA GLY A 583 -31.88 -6.74 -2.43
C GLY A 583 -33.26 -7.34 -2.09
N SER A 584 -33.34 -8.26 -1.14
CA SER A 584 -34.62 -8.76 -0.63
C SER A 584 -35.33 -7.71 0.25
N VAL A 585 -36.66 -7.81 0.35
CA VAL A 585 -37.51 -6.86 1.09
C VAL A 585 -37.10 -6.77 2.58
N ASP A 586 -36.74 -7.88 3.18
CA ASP A 586 -36.38 -7.98 4.60
C ASP A 586 -34.86 -7.93 4.86
N GLY A 587 -34.04 -8.09 3.82
CA GLY A 587 -32.58 -8.12 3.91
C GLY A 587 -31.99 -6.80 4.35
N LYS A 588 -31.18 -6.82 5.40
CA LYS A 588 -30.51 -5.63 5.93
C LYS A 588 -29.05 -5.89 6.17
N ARG A 589 -28.21 -4.91 5.86
CA ARG A 589 -26.79 -4.95 6.23
C ARG A 589 -26.67 -4.93 7.75
N ILE A 590 -25.78 -5.74 8.32
CA ILE A 590 -25.51 -5.77 9.74
C ILE A 590 -25.04 -4.37 10.16
N PRO A 591 -25.73 -3.71 11.12
CA PRO A 591 -25.34 -2.38 11.59
C PRO A 591 -23.91 -2.39 12.14
N LEU A 592 -23.10 -1.40 11.73
CA LEU A 592 -21.70 -1.27 12.19
C LEU A 592 -21.59 -1.21 13.71
N LYS A 593 -22.59 -0.64 14.40
CA LYS A 593 -22.66 -0.63 15.88
C LYS A 593 -22.65 -2.05 16.47
N TYR A 594 -23.34 -3.01 15.85
CA TYR A 594 -23.35 -4.40 16.30
C TYR A 594 -22.04 -5.09 15.96
N THR A 595 -21.47 -4.85 14.78
CA THR A 595 -20.14 -5.36 14.44
C THR A 595 -19.08 -4.91 15.44
N ARG A 596 -19.07 -3.63 15.81
CA ARG A 596 -18.16 -3.09 16.83
C ARG A 596 -18.42 -3.72 18.20
N ALA A 597 -19.68 -3.86 18.63
CA ALA A 597 -20.02 -4.52 19.89
C ALA A 597 -19.53 -5.98 19.94
N MET A 598 -19.68 -6.75 18.86
CA MET A 598 -19.15 -8.11 18.76
C MET A 598 -17.63 -8.15 18.83
N VAL A 599 -16.92 -7.23 18.16
CA VAL A 599 -15.45 -7.11 18.24
C VAL A 599 -15.01 -6.75 19.66
N THR A 600 -15.67 -5.80 20.32
CA THR A 600 -15.40 -5.46 21.73
C THR A 600 -15.60 -6.67 22.64
N ALA A 601 -16.68 -7.44 22.43
CA ALA A 601 -16.97 -8.64 23.21
C ALA A 601 -15.94 -9.76 22.99
N ILE A 602 -15.34 -9.85 21.79
CA ILE A 602 -14.20 -10.72 21.49
C ILE A 602 -12.95 -10.26 22.24
N HIS A 603 -12.61 -8.97 22.15
CA HIS A 603 -11.42 -8.39 22.78
C HIS A 603 -11.44 -8.56 24.31
N ASN A 604 -12.52 -8.15 24.97
CA ASN A 604 -12.65 -8.30 26.43
C ASN A 604 -13.05 -9.72 26.87
N SER A 605 -13.19 -10.66 25.92
CA SER A 605 -13.60 -12.05 26.14
C SER A 605 -14.97 -12.25 26.81
N SER A 606 -15.79 -11.20 26.96
CA SER A 606 -17.15 -11.30 27.52
C SER A 606 -18.07 -12.19 26.68
N ILE A 607 -17.82 -12.31 25.37
CA ILE A 607 -18.55 -13.22 24.47
C ILE A 607 -18.46 -14.69 24.90
N LEU A 608 -17.39 -15.07 25.62
CA LEU A 608 -17.21 -16.44 26.12
C LEU A 608 -18.11 -16.78 27.32
N GLN A 609 -18.75 -15.78 27.94
CA GLN A 609 -19.70 -16.00 29.02
C GLN A 609 -21.08 -16.44 28.51
N SER A 610 -21.31 -16.36 27.20
CA SER A 610 -22.55 -16.83 26.57
C SER A 610 -22.56 -18.35 26.42
N GLU A 611 -23.75 -18.96 26.42
CA GLU A 611 -23.92 -20.30 25.90
C GLU A 611 -23.79 -20.29 24.37
N PHE A 612 -23.17 -21.32 23.81
CA PHE A 612 -23.02 -21.47 22.36
C PHE A 612 -23.95 -22.55 21.83
N GLU A 613 -24.49 -22.30 20.64
CA GLU A 613 -25.33 -23.23 19.90
C GLU A 613 -24.74 -23.43 18.49
N GLU A 614 -24.74 -24.67 18.00
CA GLU A 614 -24.28 -25.00 16.66
C GLU A 614 -25.40 -24.79 15.63
N VAL A 615 -25.10 -24.07 14.55
CA VAL A 615 -26.05 -23.87 13.45
C VAL A 615 -25.97 -25.00 12.42
N ASP A 616 -27.09 -25.31 11.78
CA ASP A 616 -27.17 -26.32 10.72
C ASP A 616 -26.24 -26.01 9.53
N VAL A 617 -25.92 -27.06 8.76
CA VAL A 617 -25.08 -27.05 7.56
C VAL A 617 -23.61 -26.70 7.83
N PHE A 618 -23.32 -25.50 8.33
CA PHE A 618 -21.95 -25.04 8.59
C PHE A 618 -21.40 -25.46 9.96
N GLN A 619 -22.27 -25.84 10.91
CA GLN A 619 -21.89 -26.34 12.24
C GLN A 619 -21.04 -25.34 13.04
N PHE A 620 -21.24 -24.04 12.81
CA PHE A 620 -20.55 -23.00 13.56
C PHE A 620 -21.13 -22.83 14.95
N LYS A 621 -20.27 -22.59 15.95
CA LYS A 621 -20.70 -22.24 17.29
C LYS A 621 -21.05 -20.76 17.35
N VAL A 622 -22.32 -20.46 17.53
CA VAL A 622 -22.87 -19.10 17.63
C VAL A 622 -23.24 -18.81 19.09
N PRO A 623 -22.82 -17.68 19.67
CA PRO A 623 -23.23 -17.30 21.02
C PRO A 623 -24.74 -16.99 21.04
N LYS A 624 -25.44 -17.39 22.11
CA LYS A 624 -26.87 -17.08 22.28
C LYS A 624 -27.12 -15.60 22.58
N THR A 625 -26.13 -14.92 23.14
CA THR A 625 -26.19 -13.51 23.53
C THR A 625 -24.83 -12.85 23.33
N VAL A 626 -24.85 -11.58 22.91
CA VAL A 626 -23.67 -10.71 22.89
C VAL A 626 -24.09 -9.36 23.48
N PRO A 627 -23.32 -8.75 24.40
CA PRO A 627 -23.63 -7.43 24.92
C PRO A 627 -23.87 -6.41 23.80
N ASP A 628 -24.91 -5.58 23.95
CA ASP A 628 -25.30 -4.52 23.02
C ASP A 628 -25.68 -4.97 21.58
N VAL A 629 -25.92 -6.28 21.40
CA VAL A 629 -26.41 -6.86 20.14
C VAL A 629 -27.78 -7.49 20.36
N ASP A 630 -28.69 -7.26 19.42
CA ASP A 630 -30.02 -7.88 19.42
C ASP A 630 -29.88 -9.41 19.26
N PRO A 631 -30.32 -10.24 20.24
CA PRO A 631 -30.17 -11.69 20.15
C PRO A 631 -30.92 -12.30 18.97
N ASP A 632 -31.99 -11.64 18.48
CA ASP A 632 -32.80 -12.13 17.36
C ASP A 632 -32.02 -12.16 16.04
N ILE A 633 -30.91 -11.43 15.92
CA ILE A 633 -30.09 -11.41 14.70
C ILE A 633 -28.95 -12.42 14.71
N LEU A 634 -28.61 -13.00 15.87
CA LEU A 634 -27.44 -13.89 16.00
C LEU A 634 -27.63 -15.21 15.26
N PHE A 635 -28.87 -15.65 15.08
CA PHE A 635 -29.23 -16.88 14.37
C PHE A 635 -29.99 -16.54 13.08
N PRO A 636 -29.31 -16.51 11.91
CA PRO A 636 -29.94 -16.14 10.64
C PRO A 636 -31.21 -16.96 10.34
N GLY A 637 -31.19 -18.27 10.57
CA GLY A 637 -32.37 -19.11 10.36
C GLY A 637 -33.60 -18.63 11.14
N ARG A 638 -33.45 -18.08 12.34
CA ARG A 638 -34.57 -17.53 13.13
C ARG A 638 -34.95 -16.11 12.69
N ALA A 639 -33.97 -15.37 12.16
CA ALA A 639 -34.11 -13.97 11.79
C ALA A 639 -34.82 -13.77 10.44
N TRP A 640 -34.81 -14.78 9.57
CA TRP A 640 -35.51 -14.77 8.29
C TRP A 640 -37.02 -15.01 8.47
N ARG A 641 -37.84 -14.22 7.79
CA ARG A 641 -39.30 -14.43 7.77
C ARG A 641 -39.69 -15.63 6.91
N ASP A 642 -39.10 -15.74 5.73
CA ASP A 642 -39.29 -16.89 4.83
C ASP A 642 -38.21 -17.94 5.07
N GLN A 643 -38.60 -19.01 5.77
CA GLN A 643 -37.73 -20.15 6.08
C GLN A 643 -37.34 -20.96 4.85
N SER A 644 -38.18 -20.96 3.80
CA SER A 644 -37.90 -21.70 2.57
C SER A 644 -36.81 -20.99 1.76
N GLU A 645 -36.91 -19.66 1.64
CA GLU A 645 -35.89 -18.87 0.96
C GLU A 645 -34.55 -18.91 1.72
N PHE A 646 -34.58 -18.85 3.06
CA PHE A 646 -33.38 -19.03 3.87
C PHE A 646 -32.66 -20.35 3.54
N ARG A 647 -33.42 -21.46 3.49
CA ARG A 647 -32.88 -22.78 3.18
C ARG A 647 -32.28 -22.85 1.78
N ILE A 648 -32.96 -22.27 0.78
CA ILE A 648 -32.45 -22.19 -0.61
C ILE A 648 -31.11 -21.45 -0.65
N GLN A 649 -31.00 -20.28 0.00
CA GLN A 649 -29.75 -19.52 0.02
C GLN A 649 -28.65 -20.22 0.82
N LEU A 650 -29.00 -20.91 1.91
CA LEU A 650 -28.06 -21.65 2.74
C LEU A 650 -27.43 -22.81 1.96
N GLU A 651 -28.27 -23.63 1.31
CA GLU A 651 -27.83 -24.75 0.47
C GLU A 651 -27.02 -24.24 -0.74
N LYS A 652 -27.44 -23.12 -1.36
CA LYS A 652 -26.71 -22.48 -2.46
C LYS A 652 -25.30 -22.06 -2.03
N LEU A 653 -25.16 -21.37 -0.90
CA LEU A 653 -23.85 -20.95 -0.40
C LEU A 653 -22.99 -22.16 -0.01
N ALA A 654 -23.58 -23.16 0.66
CA ALA A 654 -22.88 -24.39 1.01
C ALA A 654 -22.29 -25.11 -0.22
N LEU A 655 -23.07 -25.24 -1.30
CA LEU A 655 -22.60 -25.82 -2.56
C LEU A 655 -21.45 -25.02 -3.18
N LEU A 656 -21.48 -23.70 -3.09
CA LEU A 656 -20.40 -22.84 -3.58
C LEU A 656 -19.10 -23.06 -2.80
N PHE A 657 -19.18 -23.23 -1.47
CA PHE A 657 -18.03 -23.60 -0.65
C PHE A 657 -17.48 -24.97 -1.04
N VAL A 658 -18.32 -26.00 -1.16
CA VAL A 658 -17.89 -27.36 -1.55
C VAL A 658 -17.19 -27.33 -2.90
N ARG A 659 -17.80 -26.72 -3.92
CA ARG A 659 -17.22 -26.60 -5.28
C ARG A 659 -15.90 -25.83 -5.28
N ASN A 660 -15.82 -24.74 -4.51
CA ASN A 660 -14.57 -23.99 -4.40
C ASN A 660 -13.47 -24.84 -3.75
N PHE A 661 -13.79 -25.69 -2.78
CA PHE A 661 -12.80 -26.47 -2.05
C PHE A 661 -12.23 -27.65 -2.83
N GLU A 662 -12.91 -28.13 -3.87
CA GLU A 662 -12.46 -29.22 -4.76
C GLU A 662 -11.02 -29.02 -5.26
N GLN A 663 -10.60 -27.77 -5.50
CA GLN A 663 -9.26 -27.44 -5.99
C GLN A 663 -8.12 -27.73 -4.98
N PHE A 664 -8.45 -28.03 -3.71
CA PHE A 664 -7.49 -28.33 -2.65
C PHE A 664 -7.53 -29.80 -2.20
N HIS A 665 -8.37 -30.64 -2.81
CA HIS A 665 -8.56 -32.05 -2.41
C HIS A 665 -7.30 -32.90 -2.63
N ASP A 666 -6.37 -32.47 -3.48
CA ASP A 666 -5.12 -33.18 -3.75
C ASP A 666 -4.18 -33.23 -2.54
N ARG A 667 -4.33 -32.29 -1.60
CA ARG A 667 -3.44 -32.13 -0.44
C ARG A 667 -4.16 -31.90 0.89
N ALA A 668 -5.45 -31.55 0.89
CA ALA A 668 -6.16 -31.27 2.13
C ALA A 668 -6.39 -32.55 2.96
N GLU A 669 -6.13 -32.47 4.27
CA GLU A 669 -6.42 -33.56 5.19
C GLU A 669 -7.94 -33.79 5.36
N GLU A 670 -8.32 -35.03 5.65
CA GLU A 670 -9.71 -35.45 5.88
C GLU A 670 -10.40 -34.62 6.98
N THR A 671 -9.65 -34.20 8.00
CA THR A 671 -10.14 -33.35 9.10
C THR A 671 -10.63 -31.98 8.59
N VAL A 672 -9.88 -31.37 7.67
CA VAL A 672 -10.22 -30.09 7.05
C VAL A 672 -11.37 -30.27 6.06
N LEU A 673 -11.35 -31.34 5.26
CA LEU A 673 -12.43 -31.66 4.32
C LEU A 673 -13.79 -31.82 5.03
N ARG A 674 -13.81 -32.48 6.19
CA ARG A 674 -15.02 -32.66 7.01
C ARG A 674 -15.48 -31.41 7.76
N ALA A 675 -14.65 -30.37 7.80
CA ALA A 675 -14.96 -29.10 8.44
C ALA A 675 -15.74 -28.13 7.53
N GLY A 676 -15.90 -28.48 6.25
CA GLY A 676 -16.77 -27.78 5.32
C GLY A 676 -18.27 -27.97 5.63
N PRO A 677 -19.15 -27.25 4.92
CA PRO A 677 -20.59 -27.35 5.11
C PRO A 677 -21.12 -28.74 4.72
N LYS A 678 -22.11 -29.24 5.47
CA LYS A 678 -22.77 -30.54 5.27
C LYS A 678 -24.19 -30.32 4.74
N ILE A 679 -24.41 -30.76 3.51
CA ILE A 679 -25.67 -30.58 2.76
C ILE A 679 -26.52 -31.85 2.87
#